data_AF-A0A1H3CXZ6-F1
#
_entry.id   AF-A0A1H3CXZ6-F1
#
_cell.length_a   1.000
_cell.length_b   1.000
_cell.length_c   1.000
_cell.angle_alpha   90.00
_cell.angle_beta   90.00
_cell.angle_gamma   90.00
#
_symmetry.space_group_name_H-M   'P 1'
#
loop_
_entity.id
_entity.type
_entity.pdbx_description
1 polymer ?
#
loop_
_entity_poly.entity_id
_entity_poly.type
_entity_poly.pdbx_seq_one_letter_code
_entity_poly.pdbx_strand_id
1 'polypeptide(L)'
;MNNKLVIAIIFLLGVSFVGIKAQSPVESWTISSQSIGDVDSYSTYNFGQGDNVSIETVTYSGRVFTIPFPSQSYTIRRRDLTPNSSGVNVVGNKASFFIEHSGNTSVLLPGLPGVPGNIDLTSLLRDSDVNLGALDVFKNTGNNSGDEGPQNIERIDVIYQALTIGNSADLDLNGFLATEKSGNNPYKVAAILSVDSNGNPSSFGPLKTINSSSYGNPNVSSYNPGRKYAFYEDTNSDNYPTYVRSSTERMGVSIITFSDLGILPNQPFYGVSFFGDDVNDSYDLVDYNSFPSTTTTGADVHGGLGTIVTATGFDPLDDDGDGVINEYDICNGFDDNADNDNDNIPDGCDLDDDNDGILDTEECNATIGNTGPFTTTNTQFSFTGTGWNNSAILDAITIDGKSYTDFVVPDGYAEGFATANQNHVYEVTNNVNGNTGPTGDNISNPDWNNLILDAFQDRNVNHFQKQDGGIVASDYYNLYYNNPLLIGGDTFLFISERGGNNNTIIEAYDPSGAYLGSQIVLVANSANYLSTNVFAENGQEIKIAVYNISELGPVGSSIASLKVISNSTGDAADGKVFIYTDPLVCQDSDGDSIPDKFDNDSDNDGCPDALEGNASVTTAQLDGLGQITGGVDSNGVPSLVSGGQNDVSSTDDDVASSECTPVAQNDESLNNDTTENVTINVLEDNGSGVDSDPNGTLDASTVSITTTGAVDTTGDGDFDTLVVSGQGTWTLDEAGNITFDPVDGYIGNPTPINYTIEDDDGTVSNEATVTITYEQIPPVADDETAVTTINTPVTVDVLEGDVDPDGDDSNLVITEVNGTPITEGATVTLADGTEVTLTSGELVVTPPADSTDPISFVYTVEDEDGLTDEGQVDITLTQEPPVADDETAVTTINTPVTVDVLEGDVDPDGDDSNLVITEVNGTPITEGATVTLADGTEVTLTSGELVVTPPADSTDPISFVYTVEDEDGLTDEGQVDITLTQEPPVADDETAVTTINTPVTVDVLEGDVDPDGDDSNLVITEVNGTPITEGATVTLADGTEVTLTSGELVVTPPADSTDPISFVYTVEDEDGLTDEGQVDITLTQEPPVADDETAVTTINTPVTV
;
A
#
# COMPACT_ATOMS: atom_id res chain seq x y z
N MET A 1 -19.44 2.69 76.07
CA MET A 1 -20.42 3.17 77.07
C MET A 1 -21.51 3.94 76.36
N ASN A 2 -22.75 3.86 76.86
CA ASN A 2 -23.91 4.66 76.46
C ASN A 2 -23.70 6.19 76.65
N ASN A 3 -24.56 6.95 75.93
CA ASN A 3 -25.04 8.34 76.14
C ASN A 3 -24.48 9.38 75.15
N LYS A 4 -25.28 9.96 74.25
CA LYS A 4 -26.35 10.99 74.44
C LYS A 4 -25.85 12.38 74.86
N LEU A 5 -25.96 13.31 73.89
CA LEU A 5 -26.82 14.51 73.93
C LEU A 5 -26.21 15.85 74.42
N VAL A 6 -26.58 16.92 73.69
CA VAL A 6 -26.97 18.30 74.12
C VAL A 6 -26.04 19.43 73.57
N ILE A 7 -26.36 20.08 72.43
CA ILE A 7 -27.25 21.30 72.21
C ILE A 7 -26.42 22.60 72.37
N ALA A 8 -26.40 23.63 71.48
CA ALA A 8 -27.53 24.44 70.97
C ALA A 8 -27.09 25.64 70.05
N ILE A 9 -27.95 25.99 69.05
CA ILE A 9 -28.42 27.35 68.64
C ILE A 9 -27.43 28.16 67.73
N ILE A 10 -27.74 28.55 66.49
CA ILE A 10 -28.54 29.74 66.08
C ILE A 10 -28.94 29.75 64.58
N PHE A 11 -30.25 29.92 64.36
CA PHE A 11 -31.00 30.61 63.28
C PHE A 11 -31.00 30.17 61.80
N LEU A 12 -32.16 29.65 61.40
CA LEU A 12 -32.81 29.93 60.12
C LEU A 12 -33.00 31.44 59.93
N LEU A 13 -32.47 31.97 58.82
CA LEU A 13 -33.12 33.01 58.04
C LEU A 13 -33.02 32.58 56.58
N GLY A 14 -34.18 32.39 55.94
CA GLY A 14 -34.26 32.08 54.53
C GLY A 14 -33.62 33.19 53.71
N VAL A 15 -32.64 32.81 52.89
CA VAL A 15 -32.40 33.46 51.62
C VAL A 15 -32.73 32.40 50.58
N SER A 16 -33.64 32.77 49.70
CA SER A 16 -34.04 32.01 48.53
C SER A 16 -32.83 31.37 47.85
N PHE A 17 -32.94 30.10 47.45
CA PHE A 17 -32.26 29.68 46.22
C PHE A 17 -32.84 30.56 45.11
N VAL A 18 -32.15 31.66 44.82
CA VAL A 18 -32.11 32.22 43.48
C VAL A 18 -31.42 31.10 42.69
N GLY A 19 -32.09 30.23 41.94
CA GLY A 19 -33.20 30.55 41.08
C GLY A 19 -32.66 31.45 39.99
N ILE A 20 -32.02 30.83 38.98
CA ILE A 20 -31.55 31.42 37.72
C ILE A 20 -30.19 32.15 37.84
N LYS A 21 -29.10 31.47 37.44
CA LYS A 21 -28.09 32.10 36.57
C LYS A 21 -28.31 31.59 35.15
N ALA A 22 -29.41 32.05 34.55
CA ALA A 22 -29.38 32.26 33.12
C ALA A 22 -28.37 33.39 32.89
N GLN A 23 -27.26 33.04 32.24
CA GLN A 23 -26.51 33.90 31.33
C GLN A 23 -26.10 35.25 31.93
N SER A 24 -24.97 35.24 32.62
CA SER A 24 -24.21 36.49 32.86
C SER A 24 -23.34 36.74 31.62
N PRO A 25 -23.27 37.96 31.07
CA PRO A 25 -22.47 38.24 29.88
C PRO A 25 -20.98 37.93 30.14
N VAL A 26 -20.24 37.52 29.11
CA VAL A 26 -18.77 37.46 29.13
C VAL A 26 -18.22 38.77 29.70
N GLU A 27 -17.32 38.67 30.67
CA GLU A 27 -16.83 39.80 31.47
C GLU A 27 -15.83 40.64 30.67
N SER A 28 -14.94 39.97 29.94
CA SER A 28 -13.93 40.53 29.04
C SER A 28 -13.39 39.46 28.10
N TRP A 29 -12.65 39.87 27.07
CA TRP A 29 -11.98 38.98 26.14
C TRP A 29 -10.76 39.65 25.54
N THR A 30 -9.81 38.86 25.07
CA THR A 30 -8.58 39.34 24.44
C THR A 30 -8.60 38.92 22.97
N ILE A 31 -8.41 39.89 22.09
CA ILE A 31 -8.32 39.67 20.65
C ILE A 31 -6.91 40.03 20.18
N SER A 32 -6.37 39.28 19.25
CA SER A 32 -5.24 39.73 18.44
C SER A 32 -5.73 40.18 17.07
N SER A 33 -4.99 41.11 16.48
CA SER A 33 -5.15 41.48 15.07
C SER A 33 -4.00 40.88 14.28
N GLN A 34 -4.27 39.93 13.40
CA GLN A 34 -3.24 39.33 12.55
C GLN A 34 -3.24 39.99 11.17
N SER A 35 -2.13 40.62 10.78
CA SER A 35 -1.92 41.07 9.40
C SER A 35 -1.30 39.92 8.61
N ILE A 36 -2.07 39.27 7.74
CA ILE A 36 -1.56 38.13 6.96
C ILE A 36 -0.77 38.67 5.75
N GLY A 37 0.56 38.50 5.77
CA GLY A 37 1.43 38.69 4.62
C GLY A 37 1.37 37.50 3.66
N ASP A 38 1.57 37.77 2.36
CA ASP A 38 1.64 36.78 1.27
C ASP A 38 2.57 35.60 1.61
N VAL A 39 2.05 34.37 1.57
CA VAL A 39 2.87 33.15 1.55
C VAL A 39 2.22 32.07 0.67
N ASP A 40 2.86 31.75 -0.46
CA ASP A 40 2.69 30.53 -1.27
C ASP A 40 3.32 29.34 -0.50
N SER A 41 2.94 28.06 -0.58
CA SER A 41 2.43 27.24 -1.70
C SER A 41 1.79 25.95 -1.13
N TYR A 42 0.67 25.53 -1.73
CA TYR A 42 -0.10 24.29 -1.48
C TYR A 42 -1.02 24.20 -0.24
N SER A 43 -1.85 25.22 -0.01
CA SER A 43 -3.33 25.11 0.04
C SER A 43 -3.92 26.50 0.34
N THR A 44 -4.60 27.06 -0.65
CA THR A 44 -5.26 28.38 -0.67
C THR A 44 -6.62 28.31 0.07
N TYR A 45 -7.17 29.32 0.79
CA TYR A 45 -7.46 30.72 0.41
C TYR A 45 -7.71 31.67 1.60
N ASN A 46 -7.13 32.87 1.53
CA ASN A 46 -7.43 34.05 2.36
C ASN A 46 -8.69 34.80 1.87
N PHE A 47 -9.65 35.13 2.74
CA PHE A 47 -10.77 36.02 2.40
C PHE A 47 -10.94 37.21 3.35
N GLY A 48 -10.01 38.16 3.29
CA GLY A 48 -10.11 39.49 3.89
C GLY A 48 -8.86 40.29 3.53
N GLN A 49 -8.99 41.41 2.81
CA GLN A 49 -7.86 42.32 2.55
C GLN A 49 -7.61 43.25 3.77
N GLY A 50 -7.73 42.73 4.99
CA GLY A 50 -7.60 43.47 6.26
C GLY A 50 -7.07 42.57 7.37
N ASP A 51 -6.65 43.16 8.50
CA ASP A 51 -6.11 42.41 9.63
C ASP A 51 -7.22 41.56 10.27
N ASN A 52 -7.13 40.23 10.18
CA ASN A 52 -8.11 39.33 10.78
C ASN A 52 -8.15 39.49 12.30
N VAL A 53 -9.34 39.28 12.89
CA VAL A 53 -9.54 39.40 14.33
C VAL A 53 -9.81 38.02 14.90
N SER A 54 -8.77 37.40 15.46
CA SER A 54 -8.86 36.10 16.11
C SER A 54 -9.12 36.30 17.61
N ILE A 55 -9.93 35.43 18.20
CA ILE A 55 -10.06 35.36 19.66
C ILE A 55 -8.96 34.45 20.19
N GLU A 56 -8.19 34.93 21.18
CA GLU A 56 -7.14 34.14 21.82
C GLU A 56 -7.60 33.60 23.17
N THR A 57 -8.25 34.47 23.95
CA THR A 57 -8.78 34.12 25.27
C THR A 57 -10.09 34.83 25.55
N VAL A 58 -10.96 34.16 26.31
CA VAL A 58 -12.25 34.71 26.75
C VAL A 58 -12.37 34.56 28.27
N THR A 59 -12.76 35.62 28.97
CA THR A 59 -12.95 35.58 30.42
C THR A 59 -14.44 35.44 30.76
N TYR A 60 -14.81 34.37 31.45
CA TYR A 60 -16.18 34.11 31.90
C TYR A 60 -16.21 33.64 33.35
N SER A 61 -17.02 34.32 34.17
CA SER A 61 -17.12 34.06 35.61
C SER A 61 -15.77 34.06 36.34
N GLY A 62 -14.88 35.00 36.00
CA GLY A 62 -13.52 35.10 36.55
C GLY A 62 -12.49 34.09 36.01
N ARG A 63 -12.88 33.20 35.09
CA ARG A 63 -12.00 32.17 34.51
C ARG A 63 -11.55 32.54 33.11
N VAL A 64 -10.32 32.21 32.75
CA VAL A 64 -9.77 32.41 31.41
C VAL A 64 -9.91 31.13 30.61
N PHE A 65 -10.70 31.19 29.54
CA PHE A 65 -10.81 30.14 28.55
C PHE A 65 -9.82 30.45 27.43
N THR A 66 -8.87 29.55 27.20
CA THR A 66 -8.03 29.57 26.01
C THR A 66 -8.76 28.87 24.86
N ILE A 67 -8.46 29.31 23.65
CA ILE A 67 -8.89 28.62 22.44
C ILE A 67 -7.70 27.82 21.95
N PRO A 68 -7.56 26.54 22.34
CA PRO A 68 -6.63 25.67 21.64
C PRO A 68 -7.17 25.50 20.22
N PHE A 69 -6.31 25.67 19.21
CA PHE A 69 -6.55 24.98 17.95
C PHE A 69 -6.49 23.48 18.27
N PRO A 70 -7.58 22.73 18.14
CA PRO A 70 -7.56 21.37 18.64
C PRO A 70 -6.63 20.52 17.78
N SER A 71 -5.74 19.78 18.46
CA SER A 71 -5.08 18.58 17.95
C SER A 71 -6.08 17.43 17.71
N GLN A 72 -7.33 17.56 18.17
CA GLN A 72 -8.39 16.58 17.97
C GLN A 72 -9.25 16.89 16.72
N SER A 73 -9.39 15.89 15.84
CA SER A 73 -10.22 15.96 14.64
C SER A 73 -11.71 15.85 14.99
N TYR A 74 -12.53 16.86 14.67
CA TYR A 74 -14.00 16.81 14.78
C TYR A 74 -14.67 17.05 13.43
N THR A 75 -15.86 16.47 13.25
CA THR A 75 -16.66 16.60 12.02
C THR A 75 -17.86 17.51 12.27
N ILE A 76 -18.08 18.51 11.41
CA ILE A 76 -19.34 19.28 11.38
C ILE A 76 -20.26 18.64 10.34
N ARG A 77 -21.48 18.27 10.73
CA ARG A 77 -22.51 17.75 9.84
C ARG A 77 -23.73 18.66 9.84
N ARG A 78 -24.18 19.02 8.65
CA ARG A 78 -25.38 19.82 8.42
C ARG A 78 -26.58 18.91 8.16
N ARG A 79 -27.77 19.27 8.67
CA ARG A 79 -29.05 18.62 8.33
C ARG A 79 -30.08 19.61 7.80
N ASP A 80 -30.60 19.28 6.62
CA ASP A 80 -31.64 20.01 5.91
C ASP A 80 -32.96 19.22 5.92
N LEU A 81 -34.09 19.93 5.92
CA LEU A 81 -35.40 19.32 5.73
C LEU A 81 -35.57 18.79 4.29
N THR A 82 -36.05 17.56 4.15
CA THR A 82 -36.43 16.97 2.84
C THR A 82 -37.74 17.54 2.25
N PRO A 83 -38.00 17.39 0.93
CA PRO A 83 -38.87 18.26 0.13
C PRO A 83 -40.28 18.51 0.68
N ASN A 84 -40.81 19.71 0.41
CA ASN A 84 -42.25 19.94 0.48
C ASN A 84 -43.00 19.07 -0.56
N SER A 85 -44.33 19.00 -0.44
CA SER A 85 -45.24 18.14 -1.22
C SER A 85 -45.19 18.25 -2.75
N SER A 86 -44.34 19.14 -3.32
CA SER A 86 -44.14 19.32 -4.76
C SER A 86 -42.88 18.62 -5.30
N GLY A 87 -42.11 17.92 -4.46
CA GLY A 87 -41.00 17.06 -4.90
C GLY A 87 -39.76 17.79 -5.43
N VAL A 88 -39.60 19.08 -5.12
CA VAL A 88 -38.40 19.85 -5.47
C VAL A 88 -37.42 19.77 -4.30
N ASN A 89 -36.24 19.19 -4.54
CA ASN A 89 -35.12 19.23 -3.60
C ASN A 89 -34.68 20.68 -3.39
N VAL A 90 -34.84 21.19 -2.18
CA VAL A 90 -34.21 22.45 -1.79
C VAL A 90 -32.88 22.11 -1.13
N VAL A 91 -31.87 21.84 -1.95
CA VAL A 91 -30.49 21.81 -1.45
C VAL A 91 -30.11 23.27 -1.25
N GLY A 92 -30.07 23.73 0.00
CA GLY A 92 -29.70 25.10 0.31
C GLY A 92 -28.21 25.33 0.06
N ASN A 93 -27.82 25.68 -1.16
CA ASN A 93 -26.41 25.93 -1.54
C ASN A 93 -25.90 27.32 -1.13
N LYS A 94 -26.70 28.13 -0.41
CA LYS A 94 -26.43 29.57 -0.18
C LYS A 94 -26.49 29.91 1.31
N ALA A 95 -25.40 29.67 2.05
CA ALA A 95 -25.19 30.38 3.32
C ALA A 95 -24.67 31.79 2.97
N SER A 96 -25.29 32.84 3.53
CA SER A 96 -24.70 34.16 3.46
C SER A 96 -23.45 34.16 4.32
N PHE A 97 -22.32 34.59 3.78
CA PHE A 97 -21.08 34.71 4.56
C PHE A 97 -20.75 36.20 4.72
N PHE A 98 -20.08 36.51 5.83
CA PHE A 98 -19.57 37.85 6.09
C PHE A 98 -18.05 37.79 6.16
N ILE A 99 -17.41 38.80 5.56
CA ILE A 99 -15.96 39.01 5.63
C ILE A 99 -15.67 40.46 5.92
N GLU A 100 -14.49 40.74 6.46
CA GLU A 100 -14.02 42.10 6.65
C GLU A 100 -13.84 42.84 5.31
N HIS A 101 -14.36 44.06 5.24
CA HIS A 101 -14.24 44.93 4.08
C HIS A 101 -13.38 46.16 4.38
N SER A 102 -12.18 46.22 3.79
CA SER A 102 -11.27 47.35 3.89
C SER A 102 -11.44 48.35 2.72
N GLY A 103 -11.66 49.64 3.04
CA GLY A 103 -11.57 50.73 2.06
C GLY A 103 -12.78 50.99 1.15
N ASN A 104 -12.62 51.95 0.22
CA ASN A 104 -13.69 52.56 -0.60
C ASN A 104 -13.65 52.09 -2.08
N THR A 105 -12.99 50.96 -2.35
CA THR A 105 -12.79 50.42 -3.70
C THR A 105 -13.69 49.21 -3.92
N SER A 106 -14.59 49.30 -4.90
CA SER A 106 -15.41 48.18 -5.40
C SER A 106 -14.51 47.14 -6.10
N VAL A 107 -13.79 46.33 -5.34
CA VAL A 107 -13.04 45.19 -5.89
C VAL A 107 -14.03 44.04 -6.05
N LEU A 108 -14.33 43.69 -7.31
CA LEU A 108 -14.98 42.43 -7.66
C LEU A 108 -13.95 41.32 -7.37
N LEU A 109 -14.22 40.48 -6.37
CA LEU A 109 -13.38 39.33 -6.01
C LEU A 109 -13.29 38.37 -7.21
N PRO A 110 -12.14 38.24 -7.91
CA PRO A 110 -12.00 37.32 -9.02
C PRO A 110 -11.53 35.96 -8.51
N GLY A 111 -12.24 34.90 -8.87
CA GLY A 111 -11.76 33.53 -8.71
C GLY A 111 -11.88 32.95 -7.30
N LEU A 112 -13.11 32.68 -6.86
CA LEU A 112 -13.35 31.49 -6.04
C LEU A 112 -13.01 30.28 -6.93
N PRO A 113 -11.95 29.51 -6.67
CA PRO A 113 -11.59 28.40 -7.53
C PRO A 113 -12.14 27.08 -6.97
N GLY A 114 -12.74 26.31 -7.88
CA GLY A 114 -13.49 25.07 -7.61
C GLY A 114 -15.00 25.22 -7.85
N VAL A 115 -15.42 25.57 -9.08
CA VAL A 115 -16.86 25.68 -9.46
C VAL A 115 -17.48 24.26 -9.52
N PRO A 116 -18.74 23.94 -9.16
CA PRO A 116 -19.86 24.69 -8.56
C PRO A 116 -20.38 24.10 -7.22
N GLY A 117 -20.84 24.97 -6.30
CA GLY A 117 -21.80 24.59 -5.24
C GLY A 117 -21.23 23.94 -3.97
N ASN A 118 -20.48 24.71 -3.17
CA ASN A 118 -20.55 24.74 -1.69
C ASN A 118 -19.36 25.56 -1.19
N ILE A 119 -19.60 26.78 -0.72
CA ILE A 119 -18.71 27.31 0.31
C ILE A 119 -18.85 26.32 1.47
N ASP A 120 -17.76 25.66 1.85
CA ASP A 120 -17.80 24.66 2.89
C ASP A 120 -18.16 25.33 4.22
N LEU A 121 -19.41 25.15 4.64
CA LEU A 121 -19.92 25.67 5.91
C LEU A 121 -19.07 25.17 7.08
N THR A 122 -18.47 23.99 6.96
CA THR A 122 -17.53 23.45 7.95
C THR A 122 -16.32 24.37 8.07
N SER A 123 -15.67 24.70 6.96
CA SER A 123 -14.53 25.62 6.95
C SER A 123 -14.87 27.01 7.51
N LEU A 124 -16.07 27.54 7.23
CA LEU A 124 -16.52 28.83 7.79
C LEU A 124 -16.83 28.77 9.29
N LEU A 125 -17.39 27.66 9.77
CA LEU A 125 -17.76 27.51 11.18
C LEU A 125 -16.57 27.09 12.06
N ARG A 126 -15.46 26.61 11.47
CA ARG A 126 -14.23 26.24 12.20
C ARG A 126 -13.25 27.40 12.36
N ASP A 127 -13.51 28.54 11.74
CA ASP A 127 -12.56 29.67 11.71
C ASP A 127 -12.54 30.41 13.06
N SER A 128 -11.34 30.59 13.62
CA SER A 128 -11.12 31.35 14.86
C SER A 128 -11.25 32.87 14.65
N ASP A 129 -11.25 33.33 13.40
CA ASP A 129 -11.41 34.73 13.03
C ASP A 129 -12.87 35.16 13.10
N VAL A 130 -13.23 35.95 14.10
CA VAL A 130 -14.63 36.36 14.32
C VAL A 130 -15.16 37.39 13.33
N ASN A 131 -14.29 37.91 12.46
CA ASN A 131 -14.65 38.75 11.31
C ASN A 131 -14.85 37.93 10.02
N LEU A 132 -14.73 36.60 10.08
CA LEU A 132 -15.07 35.61 9.05
C LEU A 132 -16.15 34.66 9.60
N GLY A 133 -17.11 34.26 8.77
CA GLY A 133 -18.11 33.27 9.18
C GLY A 133 -19.43 33.32 8.42
N ALA A 134 -20.40 32.54 8.90
CA ALA A 134 -21.74 32.47 8.34
C ALA A 134 -22.70 33.47 9.00
N LEU A 135 -23.57 34.11 8.23
CA LEU A 135 -24.62 34.96 8.76
C LEU A 135 -25.91 34.14 8.90
N ASP A 136 -26.49 34.14 10.10
CA ASP A 136 -27.80 33.57 10.41
C ASP A 136 -28.02 32.20 9.75
N VAL A 137 -27.16 31.23 10.07
CA VAL A 137 -27.15 29.90 9.41
C VAL A 137 -28.52 29.20 9.42
N PHE A 138 -29.40 29.54 10.37
CA PHE A 138 -30.76 28.99 10.51
C PHE A 138 -31.87 29.89 9.91
N LYS A 139 -31.53 30.90 9.10
CA LYS A 139 -32.50 31.84 8.50
C LYS A 139 -33.37 31.15 7.43
N ASN A 140 -34.69 31.34 7.51
CA ASN A 140 -35.67 30.77 6.57
C ASN A 140 -36.58 31.85 5.93
N THR A 141 -35.99 32.80 5.18
CA THR A 141 -36.77 33.88 4.54
C THR A 141 -36.96 33.68 3.05
N GLY A 142 -38.18 33.32 2.63
CA GLY A 142 -38.63 33.42 1.25
C GLY A 142 -39.67 34.53 1.08
N ASN A 143 -39.29 35.67 0.50
CA ASN A 143 -40.25 36.54 -0.21
C ASN A 143 -39.61 37.34 -1.37
N ASN A 144 -38.54 36.81 -1.98
CA ASN A 144 -38.04 37.31 -3.25
C ASN A 144 -38.83 36.63 -4.37
N SER A 145 -39.62 37.44 -5.08
CA SER A 145 -40.40 37.03 -6.24
C SER A 145 -39.47 36.62 -7.39
N GLY A 146 -39.16 35.33 -7.50
CA GLY A 146 -38.43 34.72 -8.62
C GLY A 146 -37.45 33.65 -8.15
N ASP A 147 -37.86 32.38 -8.29
CA ASP A 147 -37.02 31.17 -8.36
C ASP A 147 -36.17 30.70 -7.15
N GLU A 148 -36.19 31.33 -5.98
CA GLU A 148 -35.48 30.80 -4.78
C GLU A 148 -36.44 30.31 -3.68
N GLY A 149 -36.51 28.98 -3.48
CA GLY A 149 -37.34 28.32 -2.47
C GLY A 149 -36.91 28.58 -1.00
N PRO A 150 -37.61 28.01 0.00
CA PRO A 150 -37.25 28.16 1.41
C PRO A 150 -35.88 27.54 1.68
N GLN A 151 -34.87 28.35 1.94
CA GLN A 151 -33.53 27.91 2.32
C GLN A 151 -33.53 27.72 3.85
N ASN A 152 -33.40 26.50 4.38
CA ASN A 152 -33.29 26.31 5.83
C ASN A 152 -32.36 25.14 6.23
N ILE A 153 -31.31 25.50 6.96
CA ILE A 153 -30.59 24.57 7.82
C ILE A 153 -31.37 24.55 9.13
N GLU A 154 -31.70 23.37 9.65
CA GLU A 154 -32.41 23.27 10.93
C GLU A 154 -31.53 22.74 12.06
N ARG A 155 -30.42 22.07 11.72
CA ARG A 155 -29.49 21.49 12.70
C ARG A 155 -28.06 21.45 12.18
N ILE A 156 -27.13 21.82 13.04
CA ILE A 156 -25.68 21.66 12.85
C ILE A 156 -25.15 20.75 13.96
N ASP A 157 -24.59 19.61 13.60
CA ASP A 157 -24.00 18.63 14.51
C ASP A 157 -22.47 18.81 14.49
N VAL A 158 -21.84 18.99 15.65
CA VAL A 158 -20.38 18.98 15.85
C VAL A 158 -20.05 17.70 16.59
N ILE A 159 -19.37 16.75 15.93
CA ILE A 159 -19.19 15.38 16.41
C ILE A 159 -17.69 15.05 16.55
N TYR A 160 -17.29 14.49 17.69
CA TYR A 160 -15.93 14.00 17.99
C TYR A 160 -15.97 12.57 18.57
N GLN A 161 -14.80 11.97 18.80
CA GLN A 161 -14.66 10.69 19.51
C GLN A 161 -15.17 10.81 20.95
N ALA A 162 -15.82 9.78 21.47
CA ALA A 162 -16.43 9.81 22.81
C ALA A 162 -15.48 10.44 23.86
N LEU A 163 -15.93 11.53 24.49
CA LEU A 163 -15.22 12.16 25.59
C LEU A 163 -15.92 11.81 26.90
N THR A 164 -15.12 11.56 27.94
CA THR A 164 -15.59 11.34 29.30
C THR A 164 -14.79 12.26 30.21
N ILE A 165 -15.48 13.09 31.00
CA ILE A 165 -14.85 14.07 31.89
C ILE A 165 -15.10 13.63 33.32
N GLY A 166 -14.03 13.28 34.03
CA GLY A 166 -14.09 12.58 35.31
C GLY A 166 -14.65 13.42 36.45
N ASN A 167 -14.30 14.71 36.52
CA ASN A 167 -14.70 15.62 37.59
C ASN A 167 -15.75 16.64 37.12
N SER A 168 -16.64 17.03 38.04
CA SER A 168 -17.56 18.15 37.85
C SER A 168 -16.89 19.51 37.65
N ALA A 169 -15.69 19.71 38.20
CA ALA A 169 -14.95 20.97 38.05
C ALA A 169 -14.56 21.22 36.58
N ASP A 170 -14.06 20.18 35.90
CA ASP A 170 -13.62 20.23 34.50
C ASP A 170 -14.78 20.46 33.52
N LEU A 171 -15.99 20.03 33.87
CA LEU A 171 -17.20 20.31 33.10
C LEU A 171 -17.56 21.81 33.08
N ASP A 172 -17.17 22.56 34.11
CA ASP A 172 -17.32 24.01 34.18
C ASP A 172 -16.09 24.75 33.59
N LEU A 173 -15.01 24.03 33.30
CA LEU A 173 -13.78 24.55 32.70
C LEU A 173 -13.76 24.34 31.17
N ASN A 174 -14.46 23.34 30.63
CA ASN A 174 -14.40 23.03 29.21
C ASN A 174 -15.73 23.26 28.47
N GLY A 175 -15.67 23.66 27.20
CA GLY A 175 -16.86 23.95 26.41
C GLY A 175 -16.63 24.47 25.00
N PHE A 176 -17.62 25.20 24.47
CA PHE A 176 -17.59 25.81 23.14
C PHE A 176 -17.75 27.33 23.22
N LEU A 177 -17.05 28.01 22.34
CA LEU A 177 -17.33 29.38 21.95
C LEU A 177 -18.20 29.38 20.70
N ALA A 178 -19.29 30.12 20.74
CA ALA A 178 -20.16 30.34 19.59
C ALA A 178 -20.41 31.84 19.41
N THR A 179 -20.38 32.30 18.16
CA THR A 179 -20.57 33.72 17.84
C THR A 179 -21.87 33.95 17.08
N GLU A 180 -22.39 35.17 17.18
CA GLU A 180 -23.60 35.62 16.54
C GLU A 180 -23.43 37.07 16.08
N LYS A 181 -23.88 37.39 14.87
CA LYS A 181 -23.71 38.73 14.32
C LYS A 181 -24.80 39.65 14.84
N SER A 182 -24.42 40.84 15.29
CA SER A 182 -25.22 41.82 16.04
C SER A 182 -25.45 41.44 17.51
N GLY A 183 -25.30 40.16 17.88
CA GLY A 183 -25.48 39.68 19.25
C GLY A 183 -26.92 39.95 19.71
N ASN A 184 -27.88 39.73 18.82
CA ASN A 184 -29.30 40.04 19.00
C ASN A 184 -30.21 38.85 18.69
N ASN A 185 -29.73 37.80 18.02
CA ASN A 185 -30.55 36.65 17.66
C ASN A 185 -30.32 35.47 18.60
N PRO A 186 -31.37 34.83 19.15
CA PRO A 186 -31.22 33.61 19.93
C PRO A 186 -30.97 32.37 19.04
N TYR A 187 -30.37 31.35 19.63
CA TYR A 187 -30.26 29.99 19.08
C TYR A 187 -30.33 28.95 20.21
N LYS A 188 -30.39 27.67 19.86
CA LYS A 188 -30.45 26.57 20.85
C LYS A 188 -29.33 25.57 20.65
N VAL A 189 -28.96 24.88 21.72
CA VAL A 189 -27.86 23.90 21.75
C VAL A 189 -28.19 22.72 22.65
N ALA A 190 -27.74 21.52 22.30
CA ALA A 190 -27.81 20.32 23.14
C ALA A 190 -26.57 19.44 22.97
N ALA A 191 -26.13 18.74 24.02
CA ALA A 191 -25.07 17.74 23.91
C ALA A 191 -25.55 16.48 23.18
N ILE A 192 -24.69 15.85 22.38
CA ILE A 192 -24.92 14.55 21.76
C ILE A 192 -24.46 13.48 22.74
N LEU A 193 -25.39 12.70 23.31
CA LEU A 193 -25.08 11.71 24.35
C LEU A 193 -24.82 10.31 23.78
N SER A 194 -25.22 10.05 22.54
CA SER A 194 -24.89 8.84 21.81
C SER A 194 -24.99 9.05 20.30
N VAL A 195 -24.26 8.22 19.54
CA VAL A 195 -24.36 8.15 18.08
C VAL A 195 -24.78 6.74 17.62
N ASP A 196 -25.36 6.62 16.42
CA ASP A 196 -25.64 5.34 15.78
C ASP A 196 -24.38 4.76 15.09
N SER A 197 -24.50 3.58 14.47
CA SER A 197 -23.40 2.91 13.76
C SER A 197 -22.84 3.70 12.57
N ASN A 198 -23.52 4.74 12.12
CA ASN A 198 -23.09 5.63 11.03
C ASN A 198 -22.56 6.98 11.58
N GLY A 199 -22.39 7.08 12.91
CA GLY A 199 -21.96 8.28 13.60
C GLY A 199 -23.01 9.40 13.64
N ASN A 200 -24.31 9.11 13.44
CA ASN A 200 -25.36 10.12 13.55
C ASN A 200 -25.85 10.23 15.00
N PRO A 201 -26.19 11.43 15.50
CA PRO A 201 -26.77 11.58 16.84
C PRO A 201 -28.00 10.68 17.03
N SER A 202 -27.98 9.84 18.06
CA SER A 202 -29.06 8.92 18.42
C SER A 202 -29.72 9.26 19.75
N SER A 203 -29.11 10.14 20.57
CA SER A 203 -29.73 10.76 21.73
C SER A 203 -29.09 12.11 22.07
N PHE A 204 -29.85 12.97 22.77
CA PHE A 204 -29.44 14.32 23.14
C PHE A 204 -29.63 14.58 24.64
N GLY A 205 -28.78 15.46 25.17
CA GLY A 205 -28.98 16.11 26.47
C GLY A 205 -30.13 17.14 26.44
N PRO A 206 -30.37 17.83 27.56
CA PRO A 206 -31.41 18.87 27.62
C PRO A 206 -31.12 20.01 26.62
N LEU A 207 -32.15 20.47 25.91
CA LEU A 207 -32.05 21.61 25.00
C LEU A 207 -31.87 22.90 25.80
N LYS A 208 -30.88 23.71 25.43
CA LYS A 208 -30.53 24.97 26.08
C LYS A 208 -30.71 26.13 25.12
N THR A 209 -31.40 27.17 25.58
CA THR A 209 -31.56 28.41 24.81
C THR A 209 -30.44 29.39 25.12
N ILE A 210 -29.74 29.82 24.07
CA ILE A 210 -28.82 30.95 24.12
C ILE A 210 -29.59 32.23 23.77
N ASN A 211 -29.87 33.06 24.78
CA ASN A 211 -30.65 34.27 24.57
C ASN A 211 -29.76 35.42 24.10
N SER A 212 -30.37 36.42 23.46
CA SER A 212 -29.64 37.63 23.05
C SER A 212 -29.03 38.44 24.19
N SER A 213 -29.53 38.26 25.43
CA SER A 213 -28.93 38.84 26.64
C SER A 213 -27.66 38.12 27.11
N SER A 214 -27.38 36.95 26.55
CA SER A 214 -26.26 36.08 26.92
C SER A 214 -24.94 36.45 26.29
N TYR A 215 -25.01 37.21 25.20
CA TYR A 215 -23.83 37.58 24.46
C TYR A 215 -22.99 38.55 25.27
N GLY A 216 -21.71 38.20 25.42
CA GLY A 216 -20.67 39.11 25.86
C GLY A 216 -20.70 40.41 25.09
N ASN A 217 -20.44 41.53 25.77
CA ASN A 217 -20.25 42.80 25.09
C ASN A 217 -18.76 42.99 24.80
N PRO A 218 -18.33 43.14 23.54
CA PRO A 218 -16.99 43.58 23.20
C PRO A 218 -16.74 44.97 23.78
N ASN A 219 -16.27 45.10 25.01
CA ASN A 219 -15.97 46.39 25.59
C ASN A 219 -14.55 46.84 25.20
N VAL A 220 -14.21 46.79 23.91
CA VAL A 220 -13.03 47.47 23.38
C VAL A 220 -13.40 48.93 23.10
N SER A 221 -13.31 49.76 24.13
CA SER A 221 -13.47 51.22 24.05
C SER A 221 -12.44 51.92 23.14
N SER A 222 -11.53 51.17 22.51
CA SER A 222 -10.54 51.66 21.54
C SER A 222 -10.79 51.22 20.10
N TYR A 223 -11.79 50.36 19.82
CA TYR A 223 -11.94 49.81 18.47
C TYR A 223 -13.38 49.42 18.10
N ASN A 224 -14.26 50.41 17.91
CA ASN A 224 -15.20 50.37 16.78
C ASN A 224 -15.88 51.73 16.52
N PRO A 225 -15.50 52.44 15.45
CA PRO A 225 -16.54 53.01 14.60
C PRO A 225 -16.17 52.99 13.10
N GLY A 226 -15.71 51.86 12.54
CA GLY A 226 -15.20 51.91 11.16
C GLY A 226 -14.96 50.63 10.36
N ARG A 227 -15.04 49.42 10.92
CA ARG A 227 -14.88 48.21 10.08
C ARG A 227 -16.22 47.89 9.43
N LYS A 228 -16.24 48.00 8.09
CA LYS A 228 -17.39 47.61 7.28
C LYS A 228 -17.25 46.11 7.02
N TYR A 229 -18.36 45.40 7.07
CA TYR A 229 -18.41 44.02 6.56
C TYR A 229 -19.04 44.05 5.18
N ALA A 230 -18.61 43.16 4.29
CA ALA A 230 -19.32 42.88 3.05
C ALA A 230 -20.20 41.65 3.26
N PHE A 231 -21.47 41.77 2.92
CA PHE A 231 -22.40 40.63 2.86
C PHE A 231 -22.55 40.18 1.43
N TYR A 232 -22.55 38.87 1.25
CA TYR A 232 -22.88 38.25 0.00
C TYR A 232 -24.11 37.37 0.21
N GLU A 233 -25.29 37.93 -0.04
CA GLU A 233 -26.59 37.27 0.20
C GLU A 233 -27.06 36.42 -0.99
N ASP A 234 -26.54 36.67 -2.19
CA ASP A 234 -26.95 36.01 -3.42
C ASP A 234 -25.75 35.74 -4.34
N THR A 235 -25.84 34.66 -5.10
CA THR A 235 -24.91 34.27 -6.15
C THR A 235 -25.64 34.07 -7.49
N ASN A 236 -24.98 34.40 -8.61
CA ASN A 236 -25.52 34.09 -9.94
C ASN A 236 -25.54 32.56 -10.18
N SER A 237 -26.04 32.14 -11.35
CA SER A 237 -26.07 30.72 -11.75
C SER A 237 -24.71 30.01 -11.70
N ASP A 238 -23.62 30.78 -11.72
CA ASP A 238 -22.24 30.30 -11.72
C ASP A 238 -21.60 30.45 -10.32
N ASN A 239 -22.44 30.68 -9.31
CA ASN A 239 -22.10 30.84 -7.90
C ASN A 239 -21.20 32.04 -7.54
N TYR A 240 -21.13 33.06 -8.41
CA TYR A 240 -20.46 34.32 -8.10
C TYR A 240 -21.38 35.26 -7.32
N PRO A 241 -20.87 35.96 -6.29
CA PRO A 241 -21.68 36.90 -5.53
C PRO A 241 -22.25 38.01 -6.41
N THR A 242 -23.57 38.17 -6.43
CA THR A 242 -24.29 39.18 -7.22
C THR A 242 -24.71 40.38 -6.40
N TYR A 243 -24.83 40.20 -5.09
CA TYR A 243 -25.39 41.21 -4.21
C TYR A 243 -24.49 41.48 -3.00
N VAL A 244 -24.01 42.72 -2.91
CA VAL A 244 -23.15 43.18 -1.82
C VAL A 244 -23.85 44.25 -0.99
N ARG A 245 -24.10 43.97 0.29
CA ARG A 245 -24.42 45.02 1.28
C ARG A 245 -23.19 45.29 2.14
N SER A 246 -23.12 46.48 2.72
CA SER A 246 -22.18 46.73 3.82
C SER A 246 -22.90 47.33 5.01
N SER A 247 -22.59 46.80 6.20
CA SER A 247 -23.06 47.31 7.49
C SER A 247 -21.88 47.42 8.45
N THR A 248 -22.11 48.14 9.54
CA THR A 248 -21.25 48.15 10.72
C THR A 248 -22.11 47.63 11.86
N GLU A 249 -21.88 46.37 12.24
CA GLU A 249 -22.65 45.65 13.25
C GLU A 249 -21.71 45.06 14.30
N ARG A 250 -22.23 44.85 15.51
CA ARG A 250 -21.49 44.26 16.64
C ARG A 250 -21.36 42.75 16.43
N MET A 251 -20.40 42.08 17.06
CA MET A 251 -20.40 40.61 17.21
C MET A 251 -20.77 40.27 18.65
N GLY A 252 -21.76 39.41 18.85
CA GLY A 252 -22.09 38.80 20.13
C GLY A 252 -21.42 37.44 20.25
N VAL A 253 -20.86 37.14 21.40
CA VAL A 253 -20.15 35.88 21.64
C VAL A 253 -20.62 35.23 22.94
N SER A 254 -20.80 33.93 22.89
CA SER A 254 -21.34 33.09 23.96
C SER A 254 -20.41 31.93 24.23
N ILE A 255 -20.12 31.69 25.51
CA ILE A 255 -19.47 30.46 25.99
C ILE A 255 -20.57 29.51 26.43
N ILE A 256 -20.42 28.24 26.07
CA ILE A 256 -21.31 27.13 26.42
C ILE A 256 -20.43 26.05 27.07
N THR A 257 -20.44 25.94 28.40
CA THR A 257 -19.67 24.89 29.08
C THR A 257 -20.34 23.53 28.94
N PHE A 258 -19.60 22.45 29.13
CA PHE A 258 -20.18 21.09 29.14
C PHE A 258 -21.20 20.93 30.28
N SER A 259 -20.96 21.58 31.41
CA SER A 259 -21.91 21.71 32.51
C SER A 259 -23.19 22.45 32.11
N ASP A 260 -23.11 23.53 31.32
CA ASP A 260 -24.28 24.25 30.82
C ASP A 260 -25.20 23.34 29.98
N LEU A 261 -24.61 22.37 29.27
CA LEU A 261 -25.32 21.36 28.47
C LEU A 261 -25.92 20.21 29.31
N GLY A 262 -25.68 20.20 30.61
CA GLY A 262 -26.19 19.18 31.54
C GLY A 262 -25.49 17.83 31.42
N ILE A 263 -24.23 17.82 30.96
CA ILE A 263 -23.35 16.64 31.02
C ILE A 263 -23.01 16.36 32.48
N LEU A 264 -23.00 15.09 32.88
CA LEU A 264 -22.64 14.65 34.23
C LEU A 264 -21.18 14.16 34.27
N PRO A 265 -20.50 14.20 35.43
CA PRO A 265 -19.17 13.60 35.58
C PRO A 265 -19.20 12.12 35.20
N ASN A 266 -18.15 11.66 34.51
CA ASN A 266 -18.01 10.32 33.94
C ASN A 266 -19.08 9.92 32.92
N GLN A 267 -19.88 10.87 32.42
CA GLN A 267 -20.84 10.59 31.36
C GLN A 267 -20.18 10.74 29.99
N PRO A 268 -20.17 9.70 29.14
CA PRO A 268 -19.67 9.83 27.79
C PRO A 268 -20.59 10.74 26.96
N PHE A 269 -19.98 11.59 26.13
CA PHE A 269 -20.67 12.43 25.16
C PHE A 269 -19.84 12.54 23.88
N TYR A 270 -20.51 12.80 22.75
CA TYR A 270 -19.96 12.61 21.41
C TYR A 270 -19.99 13.88 20.56
N GLY A 271 -20.33 15.03 21.15
CA GLY A 271 -20.55 16.25 20.40
C GLY A 271 -21.55 17.22 20.99
N VAL A 272 -21.84 18.26 20.21
CA VAL A 272 -22.94 19.20 20.42
C VAL A 272 -23.71 19.46 19.14
N SER A 273 -25.01 19.69 19.25
CA SER A 273 -25.82 20.13 18.12
C SER A 273 -26.45 21.49 18.39
N PHE A 274 -26.43 22.35 17.38
CA PHE A 274 -27.05 23.68 17.37
C PHE A 274 -28.34 23.65 16.53
N PHE A 275 -29.34 24.41 16.98
CA PHE A 275 -30.69 24.45 16.41
C PHE A 275 -31.20 25.89 16.29
N GLY A 276 -32.13 26.11 15.36
CA GLY A 276 -32.91 27.35 15.28
C GLY A 276 -33.74 27.61 16.54
N ASP A 277 -34.06 28.88 16.81
CA ASP A 277 -34.80 29.28 18.02
C ASP A 277 -36.25 28.74 18.06
N ASP A 278 -36.82 28.38 16.92
CA ASP A 278 -38.17 27.82 16.82
C ASP A 278 -38.26 26.32 17.17
N VAL A 279 -37.14 25.61 17.20
CA VAL A 279 -37.04 24.23 17.74
C VAL A 279 -37.16 24.28 19.26
N ASN A 280 -37.98 23.44 19.89
CA ASN A 280 -38.17 23.40 21.35
C ASN A 280 -38.40 21.96 21.81
N ASP A 281 -38.44 21.73 23.12
CA ASP A 281 -38.55 20.39 23.75
C ASP A 281 -39.78 19.55 23.32
N SER A 282 -40.75 20.12 22.59
CA SER A 282 -41.88 19.36 22.05
C SER A 282 -41.58 18.62 20.74
N TYR A 283 -40.44 18.91 20.10
CA TYR A 283 -39.98 18.24 18.88
C TYR A 283 -38.98 17.12 19.19
N ASP A 284 -38.88 16.15 18.28
CA ASP A 284 -37.91 15.08 18.38
C ASP A 284 -36.57 15.57 17.80
N LEU A 285 -35.57 15.77 18.66
CA LEU A 285 -34.27 16.29 18.25
C LEU A 285 -33.49 15.32 17.34
N VAL A 286 -33.81 14.02 17.39
CA VAL A 286 -33.22 12.98 16.52
C VAL A 286 -33.89 13.03 15.14
N ASP A 287 -35.23 13.07 15.10
CA ASP A 287 -36.01 13.22 13.86
C ASP A 287 -36.15 14.70 13.46
N TYR A 288 -35.16 15.20 12.72
CA TYR A 288 -35.14 16.57 12.23
C TYR A 288 -36.32 16.91 11.29
N ASN A 289 -37.06 15.94 10.73
CA ASN A 289 -38.29 16.22 9.99
C ASN A 289 -39.45 16.65 10.89
N SER A 290 -39.32 16.48 12.21
CA SER A 290 -40.29 16.97 13.19
C SER A 290 -40.23 18.48 13.38
N PHE A 291 -39.16 19.15 12.92
CA PHE A 291 -38.93 20.58 13.13
C PHE A 291 -39.91 21.47 12.32
N PRO A 292 -40.14 22.72 12.75
CA PRO A 292 -40.96 23.66 11.99
C PRO A 292 -40.43 23.87 10.57
N SER A 293 -41.31 23.94 9.58
CA SER A 293 -40.90 24.20 8.18
C SER A 293 -40.60 25.67 7.88
N THR A 294 -40.86 26.58 8.83
CA THR A 294 -40.68 28.03 8.70
C THR A 294 -40.36 28.67 10.05
N THR A 295 -39.31 29.47 10.12
CA THR A 295 -39.08 30.40 11.25
C THR A 295 -40.06 31.57 11.12
N THR A 296 -40.90 31.81 12.14
CA THR A 296 -42.01 32.76 12.02
C THR A 296 -41.57 34.22 11.79
N THR A 297 -42.29 34.91 10.90
CA THR A 297 -42.00 36.25 10.37
C THR A 297 -41.85 37.37 11.42
N GLY A 298 -40.68 37.99 11.45
CA GLY A 298 -40.37 39.27 12.10
C GLY A 298 -39.04 39.80 11.55
N ALA A 299 -38.81 41.11 11.57
CA ALA A 299 -37.70 41.75 10.85
C ALA A 299 -36.30 41.51 11.46
N ASP A 300 -36.19 40.67 12.50
CA ASP A 300 -34.95 40.41 13.25
C ASP A 300 -35.09 39.14 14.12
N VAL A 301 -35.66 38.06 13.55
CA VAL A 301 -35.82 36.73 14.22
C VAL A 301 -35.10 35.65 13.42
N HIS A 302 -33.95 36.00 12.85
CA HIS A 302 -33.14 35.09 12.06
C HIS A 302 -32.29 34.26 13.05
N GLY A 303 -32.41 32.93 13.09
CA GLY A 303 -31.67 32.11 14.06
C GLY A 303 -30.16 32.28 13.84
N GLY A 304 -29.46 32.82 14.85
CA GLY A 304 -28.11 33.32 14.69
C GLY A 304 -27.05 32.37 15.22
N LEU A 305 -26.10 31.99 14.37
CA LEU A 305 -24.85 31.28 14.69
C LEU A 305 -23.85 31.56 13.56
N GLY A 306 -22.61 31.94 13.91
CA GLY A 306 -21.63 32.47 12.98
C GLY A 306 -20.31 31.72 12.86
N THR A 307 -19.63 31.45 13.98
CA THR A 307 -18.48 30.53 14.09
C THR A 307 -18.54 29.75 15.41
N ILE A 308 -17.91 28.57 15.45
CA ILE A 308 -17.86 27.64 16.58
C ILE A 308 -16.41 27.24 16.83
N VAL A 309 -15.91 27.42 18.05
CA VAL A 309 -14.56 26.99 18.44
C VAL A 309 -14.58 26.27 19.78
N THR A 310 -13.75 25.26 19.97
CA THR A 310 -13.55 24.60 21.27
C THR A 310 -12.79 25.52 22.22
N ALA A 311 -13.19 25.56 23.49
CA ALA A 311 -12.58 26.41 24.51
C ALA A 311 -12.32 25.60 25.78
N THR A 312 -11.11 25.75 26.34
CA THR A 312 -10.65 25.07 27.56
C THR A 312 -10.29 26.11 28.61
N GLY A 313 -10.69 25.89 29.85
CA GLY A 313 -10.44 26.78 30.99
C GLY A 313 -9.23 26.30 31.76
N PHE A 314 -8.24 27.17 31.96
CA PHE A 314 -7.13 26.91 32.87
C PHE A 314 -7.59 27.10 34.33
N ASP A 315 -7.28 26.12 35.19
CA ASP A 315 -7.11 26.30 36.65
C ASP A 315 -5.59 26.14 36.91
N PRO A 316 -4.89 27.12 37.50
CA PRO A 316 -3.47 27.36 37.23
C PRO A 316 -2.49 26.63 38.18
N LEU A 317 -2.73 25.38 38.56
CA LEU A 317 -1.85 24.63 39.47
C LEU A 317 -1.75 23.16 39.01
N ASP A 318 -1.01 22.97 37.92
CA ASP A 318 -0.48 21.70 37.38
C ASP A 318 1.03 22.01 37.21
N ASP A 319 1.77 21.81 38.30
CA ASP A 319 3.10 22.38 38.50
C ASP A 319 4.19 21.65 37.69
N ASP A 320 3.99 20.36 37.36
CA ASP A 320 4.91 19.54 36.57
C ASP A 320 4.50 19.40 35.09
N GLY A 321 3.23 19.60 34.75
CA GLY A 321 2.71 19.58 33.38
C GLY A 321 2.32 18.21 32.86
N ASP A 322 2.06 17.25 33.76
CA ASP A 322 1.68 15.87 33.44
C ASP A 322 0.18 15.72 33.09
N GLY A 323 -0.62 16.77 33.33
CA GLY A 323 -2.06 16.81 33.07
C GLY A 323 -2.94 16.45 34.27
N VAL A 324 -2.35 16.23 35.45
CA VAL A 324 -2.99 16.11 36.76
C VAL A 324 -2.80 17.43 37.53
N ILE A 325 -3.85 17.95 38.16
CA ILE A 325 -3.75 19.21 38.92
C ILE A 325 -3.31 18.93 40.36
N ASN A 326 -2.51 19.81 40.97
CA ASN A 326 -1.85 19.64 42.28
C ASN A 326 -2.78 19.26 43.46
N GLU A 327 -4.11 19.43 43.36
CA GLU A 327 -5.04 18.97 44.42
C GLU A 327 -5.32 17.45 44.35
N TYR A 328 -5.06 16.83 43.19
CA TYR A 328 -5.26 15.41 42.91
C TYR A 328 -3.98 14.65 42.60
N ASP A 329 -2.88 15.38 42.57
CA ASP A 329 -1.55 14.86 42.39
C ASP A 329 -1.20 13.91 43.56
N ILE A 330 -0.86 12.66 43.22
CA ILE A 330 -0.43 11.65 44.20
C ILE A 330 0.98 11.99 44.66
N CYS A 331 1.81 12.49 43.73
CA CYS A 331 3.19 12.87 43.91
C CYS A 331 3.49 14.33 43.54
N ASN A 332 2.98 15.28 44.35
CA ASN A 332 3.13 16.73 44.11
C ASN A 332 4.45 17.17 43.42
N GLY A 333 4.35 17.55 42.14
CA GLY A 333 5.46 18.08 41.34
C GLY A 333 6.28 17.03 40.58
N PHE A 334 5.75 15.82 40.41
CA PHE A 334 6.29 14.73 39.61
C PHE A 334 5.18 14.10 38.76
N ASP A 335 5.54 13.49 37.63
CA ASP A 335 4.58 12.88 36.71
C ASP A 335 3.87 11.68 37.37
N ASP A 336 2.57 11.81 37.65
CA ASP A 336 1.72 10.77 38.24
C ASP A 336 1.51 9.56 37.30
N ASN A 337 1.93 9.65 36.04
CA ASN A 337 1.87 8.54 35.08
C ASN A 337 3.18 7.75 34.98
N ALA A 338 4.26 8.22 35.61
CA ALA A 338 5.52 7.48 35.74
C ALA A 338 5.41 6.53 36.94
N ASP A 339 5.42 5.23 36.66
CA ASP A 339 5.25 4.12 37.62
C ASP A 339 5.99 2.91 37.01
N ASN A 340 7.28 2.78 37.32
CA ASN A 340 8.22 1.85 36.68
C ASN A 340 7.88 0.38 37.01
N ASP A 341 7.56 0.10 38.27
CA ASP A 341 7.27 -1.24 38.78
C ASP A 341 5.76 -1.58 38.79
N ASN A 342 4.90 -0.64 38.43
CA ASN A 342 3.44 -0.78 38.32
C ASN A 342 2.73 -1.10 39.65
N ASP A 343 3.27 -0.63 40.77
CA ASP A 343 2.72 -0.86 42.09
C ASP A 343 1.58 0.13 42.46
N ASN A 344 1.34 1.12 41.59
CA ASN A 344 0.39 2.24 41.68
C ASN A 344 0.82 3.40 42.61
N ILE A 345 2.10 3.52 42.93
CA ILE A 345 2.74 4.66 43.57
C ILE A 345 3.67 5.29 42.51
N PRO A 346 3.47 6.56 42.11
CA PRO A 346 4.33 7.17 41.10
C PRO A 346 5.78 7.32 41.56
N ASP A 347 6.74 7.09 40.65
CA ASP A 347 8.21 7.10 40.88
C ASP A 347 8.70 8.35 41.63
N GLY A 348 8.01 9.48 41.48
CA GLY A 348 8.38 10.72 42.18
C GLY A 348 8.24 10.65 43.72
N CYS A 349 7.45 9.71 44.24
CA CYS A 349 7.19 9.51 45.67
C CYS A 349 7.31 8.06 46.12
N ASP A 350 7.67 7.17 45.21
CA ASP A 350 8.19 5.86 45.54
C ASP A 350 9.57 6.00 46.23
N LEU A 351 9.95 4.99 47.02
CA LEU A 351 11.26 4.89 47.65
C LEU A 351 12.05 3.64 47.19
N ASP A 352 11.46 2.85 46.29
CA ASP A 352 11.89 1.51 45.85
C ASP A 352 11.29 1.26 44.46
N ASP A 353 11.80 1.98 43.45
CA ASP A 353 11.20 2.13 42.10
C ASP A 353 11.17 0.83 41.24
N ASP A 354 11.77 -0.26 41.70
CA ASP A 354 11.74 -1.58 41.07
C ASP A 354 11.13 -2.68 41.96
N ASN A 355 10.74 -2.37 43.20
CA ASN A 355 10.14 -3.30 44.15
C ASN A 355 11.02 -4.52 44.50
N ASP A 356 12.34 -4.41 44.37
CA ASP A 356 13.30 -5.43 44.80
C ASP A 356 13.47 -5.43 46.34
N GLY A 357 13.06 -4.34 47.01
CA GLY A 357 13.13 -4.16 48.46
C GLY A 357 14.31 -3.36 48.97
N ILE A 358 15.37 -3.21 48.18
CA ILE A 358 16.44 -2.24 48.40
C ILE A 358 15.84 -0.86 48.08
N LEU A 359 16.26 0.17 48.81
CA LEU A 359 15.69 1.50 48.60
C LEU A 359 16.55 2.24 47.57
N ASP A 360 15.92 3.10 46.75
CA ASP A 360 16.65 3.96 45.80
C ASP A 360 17.78 4.73 46.48
N THR A 361 17.57 5.13 47.75
CA THR A 361 18.58 5.88 48.51
C THR A 361 19.83 5.07 48.88
N GLU A 362 19.72 3.74 48.92
CA GLU A 362 20.82 2.82 49.16
C GLU A 362 21.53 2.45 47.84
N GLU A 363 20.80 2.33 46.72
CA GLU A 363 21.36 2.07 45.37
C GLU A 363 22.02 3.32 44.77
N CYS A 364 21.41 4.49 44.95
CA CYS A 364 21.83 5.73 44.29
C CYS A 364 22.89 6.52 45.06
N ASN A 365 24.04 5.89 45.34
CA ASN A 365 25.11 6.51 46.12
C ASN A 365 25.72 7.73 45.40
N ALA A 366 25.36 8.93 45.87
CA ALA A 366 25.61 10.23 45.25
C ALA A 366 27.05 10.50 44.76
N THR A 367 27.33 10.14 43.50
CA THR A 367 28.48 10.66 42.74
C THR A 367 28.11 11.98 42.05
N ILE A 368 29.11 12.83 41.76
CA ILE A 368 28.89 14.11 41.05
C ILE A 368 29.50 13.98 39.66
N GLY A 369 28.69 14.18 38.61
CA GLY A 369 29.15 14.21 37.23
C GLY A 369 29.87 15.51 36.88
N ASN A 370 29.11 16.60 36.75
CA ASN A 370 29.56 17.84 36.10
C ASN A 370 29.70 19.02 37.07
N THR A 371 30.93 19.42 37.40
CA THR A 371 31.22 20.56 38.31
C THR A 371 31.55 21.88 37.61
N GLY A 372 31.37 21.98 36.29
CA GLY A 372 31.74 23.17 35.49
C GLY A 372 33.26 23.35 35.26
N PRO A 373 33.69 24.43 34.57
CA PRO A 373 32.92 25.64 34.24
C PRO A 373 31.95 25.44 33.07
N PHE A 374 30.72 25.94 33.23
CA PHE A 374 29.69 25.94 32.19
C PHE A 374 29.88 27.13 31.24
N THR A 375 29.73 26.88 29.95
CA THR A 375 29.99 27.83 28.87
C THR A 375 28.97 27.65 27.75
N THR A 376 28.86 28.60 26.83
CA THR A 376 27.96 28.47 25.67
C THR A 376 28.34 27.34 24.70
N THR A 377 29.47 26.65 24.90
CA THR A 377 29.87 25.51 24.06
C THR A 377 29.39 24.17 24.60
N ASN A 378 29.23 24.03 25.92
CA ASN A 378 28.73 22.82 26.54
C ASN A 378 27.34 22.97 27.15
N THR A 379 26.82 24.19 27.27
CA THR A 379 25.47 24.45 27.78
C THR A 379 24.58 25.05 26.70
N GLN A 380 23.42 24.44 26.46
CA GLN A 380 22.38 24.91 25.55
C GLN A 380 21.04 25.00 26.28
N PHE A 381 20.20 25.94 25.86
CA PHE A 381 18.87 26.16 26.42
C PHE A 381 17.83 25.98 25.32
N SER A 382 16.84 25.13 25.55
CA SER A 382 15.69 24.93 24.65
C SER A 382 14.52 25.76 25.13
N PHE A 383 13.95 26.58 24.25
CA PHE A 383 12.80 27.41 24.57
C PHE A 383 11.64 27.22 23.59
N THR A 384 10.43 27.17 24.12
CA THR A 384 9.20 27.33 23.36
C THR A 384 8.70 28.77 23.46
N GLY A 385 8.47 29.38 22.30
CA GLY A 385 8.11 30.79 22.16
C GLY A 385 9.30 31.68 21.73
N THR A 386 9.01 32.95 21.41
CA THR A 386 10.00 33.84 20.75
C THR A 386 10.67 34.85 21.69
N GLY A 387 10.26 34.89 22.96
CA GLY A 387 10.57 36.02 23.85
C GLY A 387 10.01 37.35 23.35
N TRP A 388 10.42 38.45 23.99
CA TRP A 388 9.89 39.81 23.93
C TRP A 388 8.57 40.01 24.70
N ASN A 389 7.46 40.08 23.97
CA ASN A 389 6.10 40.25 24.49
C ASN A 389 5.33 38.93 24.56
N ASN A 390 5.97 37.85 24.09
CA ASN A 390 5.44 36.49 24.04
C ASN A 390 6.12 35.65 25.13
N SER A 391 5.48 34.55 25.54
CA SER A 391 6.07 33.58 26.48
C SER A 391 7.42 33.06 25.97
N ALA A 392 8.33 32.79 26.91
CA ALA A 392 9.60 32.12 26.68
C ALA A 392 9.73 31.00 27.70
N ILE A 393 9.11 29.86 27.38
CA ILE A 393 9.07 28.68 28.25
C ILE A 393 10.39 27.95 28.09
N LEU A 394 11.12 27.72 29.18
CA LEU A 394 12.34 26.93 29.16
C LEU A 394 11.96 25.44 29.24
N ASP A 395 12.08 24.73 28.13
CA ASP A 395 11.62 23.34 28.04
C ASP A 395 12.67 22.36 28.56
N ALA A 396 13.93 22.60 28.21
CA ALA A 396 15.04 21.72 28.55
C ALA A 396 16.37 22.49 28.58
N ILE A 397 17.33 21.95 29.32
CA ILE A 397 18.70 22.43 29.34
C ILE A 397 19.61 21.28 28.95
N THR A 398 20.54 21.51 28.02
CA THR A 398 21.51 20.50 27.62
C THR A 398 22.90 20.87 28.14
N ILE A 399 23.52 20.02 28.96
CA ILE A 399 24.90 20.18 29.45
C ILE A 399 25.73 18.99 28.97
N ASP A 400 26.83 19.28 28.28
CA ASP A 400 27.77 18.29 27.73
C ASP A 400 27.09 17.19 26.88
N GLY A 401 25.96 17.52 26.26
CA GLY A 401 25.17 16.64 25.39
C GLY A 401 23.99 15.93 26.08
N LYS A 402 23.94 15.93 27.41
CA LYS A 402 22.81 15.38 28.20
C LYS A 402 21.74 16.45 28.43
N SER A 403 20.48 16.10 28.21
CA SER A 403 19.33 17.00 28.36
C SER A 403 18.65 16.79 29.71
N TYR A 404 18.34 17.87 30.41
CA TYR A 404 17.67 17.91 31.71
C TYR A 404 16.34 18.64 31.52
N THR A 405 15.25 17.99 31.92
CA THR A 405 13.87 18.49 31.75
C THR A 405 13.15 18.72 33.08
N ASP A 406 13.67 18.14 34.16
CA ASP A 406 13.01 18.16 35.46
C ASP A 406 13.27 19.45 36.20
N PHE A 407 12.20 20.22 36.32
CA PHE A 407 12.21 21.58 36.81
C PHE A 407 11.85 21.60 38.30
N VAL A 408 12.86 21.69 39.15
CA VAL A 408 12.66 21.68 40.60
C VAL A 408 12.28 23.09 41.07
N VAL A 409 11.10 23.19 41.67
CA VAL A 409 10.50 24.46 42.11
C VAL A 409 10.52 24.63 43.63
N PRO A 410 10.60 25.86 44.15
CA PRO A 410 10.47 26.10 45.58
C PRO A 410 9.01 25.99 46.04
N ASP A 411 8.79 25.47 47.25
CA ASP A 411 7.50 25.39 47.94
C ASP A 411 7.13 26.66 48.70
N GLY A 412 8.09 27.56 48.91
CA GLY A 412 7.87 28.73 49.74
C GLY A 412 8.80 29.89 49.46
N TYR A 413 8.30 31.10 49.73
CA TYR A 413 9.03 32.35 49.58
C TYR A 413 8.97 33.21 50.85
N ALA A 414 10.11 33.76 51.28
CA ALA A 414 10.13 34.82 52.30
C ALA A 414 11.25 35.84 52.08
N GLU A 415 10.94 37.12 52.27
CA GLU A 415 11.89 38.21 52.08
C GLU A 415 12.41 38.85 53.39
N GLY A 416 13.61 39.43 53.33
CA GLY A 416 14.34 40.03 54.45
C GLY A 416 14.95 41.40 54.13
N PHE A 417 14.16 42.32 53.55
CA PHE A 417 14.63 43.65 53.12
C PHE A 417 14.74 44.68 54.27
N ALA A 418 15.78 45.52 54.26
CA ALA A 418 16.07 46.50 55.31
C ALA A 418 15.17 47.75 55.27
N THR A 419 14.57 48.07 54.12
CA THR A 419 13.66 49.22 53.94
C THR A 419 12.41 48.81 53.16
N ALA A 420 11.22 49.06 53.71
CA ALA A 420 9.95 48.65 53.09
C ALA A 420 9.65 49.33 51.74
N ASN A 421 10.10 50.58 51.53
CA ASN A 421 9.41 51.46 50.59
C ASN A 421 9.74 51.35 49.10
N GLN A 422 10.54 50.40 48.59
CA GLN A 422 11.00 50.47 47.17
C GLN A 422 11.23 49.13 46.43
N ASN A 423 10.49 48.06 46.74
CA ASN A 423 10.47 46.88 45.86
C ASN A 423 9.36 47.00 44.81
N HIS A 424 9.65 46.63 43.55
CA HIS A 424 8.66 46.54 42.48
C HIS A 424 8.70 45.13 41.90
N VAL A 425 7.60 44.38 41.97
CA VAL A 425 7.45 43.14 41.20
C VAL A 425 7.04 43.52 39.78
N TYR A 426 7.76 42.98 38.80
CA TYR A 426 7.41 43.10 37.39
C TYR A 426 6.91 41.74 36.92
N GLU A 427 5.62 41.52 37.08
CA GLU A 427 4.92 40.41 36.46
C GLU A 427 4.64 40.82 35.00
N VAL A 428 5.24 40.14 34.02
CA VAL A 428 4.80 40.27 32.62
C VAL A 428 3.71 39.24 32.40
N THR A 429 2.55 39.41 33.03
CA THR A 429 1.34 38.69 32.59
C THR A 429 0.83 39.35 31.31
N ASN A 430 0.90 38.60 30.20
CA ASN A 430 0.11 38.81 28.98
C ASN A 430 0.15 40.21 28.33
N ASN A 431 1.31 40.60 27.76
CA ASN A 431 1.37 41.59 26.68
C ASN A 431 0.64 42.93 26.95
N VAL A 432 0.52 43.34 28.22
CA VAL A 432 0.01 44.67 28.59
C VAL A 432 1.20 45.60 28.76
N ASN A 433 1.46 46.39 27.71
CA ASN A 433 2.44 47.45 27.77
C ASN A 433 1.98 48.51 28.81
N GLY A 434 2.50 48.38 30.02
CA GLY A 434 2.33 49.34 31.11
C GLY A 434 2.05 48.67 32.44
N ASN A 435 3.03 48.72 33.35
CA ASN A 435 2.88 49.22 34.72
C ASN A 435 1.52 48.97 35.44
N THR A 436 0.94 47.77 35.32
CA THR A 436 -0.40 47.43 35.82
C THR A 436 -0.49 46.13 36.61
N GLY A 437 0.61 45.39 36.78
CA GLY A 437 0.80 44.59 38.01
C GLY A 437 0.72 45.51 39.23
N PRO A 438 0.42 44.99 40.45
CA PRO A 438 0.23 45.83 41.63
C PRO A 438 1.44 46.74 41.84
N THR A 439 1.28 48.02 41.51
CA THR A 439 2.27 49.05 41.83
C THR A 439 2.07 49.40 43.30
N GLY A 440 2.84 48.74 44.18
CA GLY A 440 2.76 48.94 45.62
C GLY A 440 3.90 48.25 46.36
N ASP A 441 4.27 48.83 47.50
CA ASP A 441 5.14 48.25 48.53
C ASP A 441 4.49 46.94 49.07
N ASN A 442 5.28 45.92 49.45
CA ASN A 442 4.85 44.64 50.07
C ASN A 442 3.73 44.87 51.12
N ILE A 443 3.78 45.97 51.86
CA ILE A 443 2.79 46.36 52.88
C ILE A 443 1.34 46.50 52.33
N SER A 444 1.16 46.66 51.01
CA SER A 444 -0.13 46.98 50.39
C SER A 444 -0.81 45.84 49.63
N ASN A 445 -0.14 44.70 49.42
CA ASN A 445 -0.72 43.51 48.79
C ASN A 445 -0.51 42.27 49.69
N PRO A 446 -1.56 41.69 50.31
CA PRO A 446 -1.44 40.53 51.18
C PRO A 446 -0.99 39.25 50.45
N ASP A 447 -1.14 39.19 49.13
CA ASP A 447 -0.85 37.99 48.32
C ASP A 447 0.54 38.08 47.64
N TRP A 448 1.37 39.06 48.03
CA TRP A 448 2.67 39.36 47.42
C TRP A 448 3.64 38.17 47.37
N ASN A 449 3.77 37.44 48.46
CA ASN A 449 4.68 36.30 48.52
C ASN A 449 4.22 35.15 47.62
N ASN A 450 2.91 34.97 47.43
CA ASN A 450 2.36 33.93 46.56
C ASN A 450 2.62 34.29 45.10
N LEU A 451 2.35 35.53 44.67
CA LEU A 451 2.64 35.96 43.29
C LEU A 451 4.12 35.82 42.91
N ILE A 452 5.02 36.03 43.86
CA ILE A 452 6.45 35.80 43.62
C ILE A 452 6.76 34.31 43.57
N LEU A 453 6.22 33.54 44.50
CA LEU A 453 6.38 32.09 44.50
C LEU A 453 5.90 31.48 43.17
N ASP A 454 4.74 31.87 42.66
CA ASP A 454 4.19 31.46 41.37
C ASP A 454 5.17 31.77 40.22
N ALA A 455 5.78 32.97 40.21
CA ALA A 455 6.81 33.31 39.23
C ALA A 455 8.09 32.47 39.38
N PHE A 456 8.45 32.06 40.60
CA PHE A 456 9.54 31.11 40.87
C PHE A 456 9.19 29.66 40.48
N GLN A 457 7.90 29.31 40.41
CA GLN A 457 7.40 28.00 40.00
C GLN A 457 7.13 27.88 38.48
N ASP A 458 6.97 29.00 37.76
CA ASP A 458 6.66 28.98 36.32
C ASP A 458 7.90 28.84 35.39
N ARG A 459 7.94 27.85 34.49
CA ARG A 459 9.03 27.64 33.50
C ARG A 459 9.27 28.82 32.54
N ASN A 460 8.35 29.78 32.45
CA ASN A 460 8.50 30.99 31.64
C ASN A 460 9.52 31.96 32.25
N VAL A 461 10.69 32.09 31.61
CA VAL A 461 11.77 32.96 32.11
C VAL A 461 11.46 34.46 32.04
N ASN A 462 10.35 34.84 31.39
CA ASN A 462 9.83 36.21 31.45
C ASN A 462 9.00 36.49 32.72
N HIS A 463 8.72 35.49 33.55
CA HIS A 463 8.16 35.65 34.89
C HIS A 463 9.32 35.66 35.89
N PHE A 464 9.60 36.83 36.48
CA PHE A 464 10.77 37.00 37.32
C PHE A 464 10.58 38.08 38.38
N GLN A 465 11.40 38.01 39.43
CA GLN A 465 11.45 39.06 40.44
C GLN A 465 12.34 40.21 39.94
N LYS A 466 11.77 41.42 39.91
CA LYS A 466 12.53 42.65 39.67
C LYS A 466 12.87 43.34 41.00
N GLN A 467 14.07 43.88 41.11
CA GLN A 467 14.62 44.52 42.30
C GLN A 467 15.24 45.88 41.94
N ASP A 468 14.38 46.89 41.82
CA ASP A 468 14.73 48.22 41.30
C ASP A 468 14.54 49.33 42.33
N GLY A 469 15.59 50.10 42.59
CA GLY A 469 15.54 51.35 43.36
C GLY A 469 15.54 51.14 44.87
N GLY A 470 16.52 51.68 45.60
CA GLY A 470 16.52 51.64 47.07
C GLY A 470 17.10 50.38 47.71
N ILE A 471 17.48 49.37 46.92
CA ILE A 471 18.15 48.16 47.40
C ILE A 471 19.51 48.48 48.03
N VAL A 472 19.81 47.84 49.17
CA VAL A 472 21.10 47.93 49.86
C VAL A 472 21.83 46.58 49.87
N ALA A 473 23.16 46.65 49.96
CA ALA A 473 24.03 45.49 50.08
C ALA A 473 23.87 44.80 51.45
N SER A 474 22.80 44.01 51.57
CA SER A 474 22.43 43.12 52.68
C SER A 474 21.02 42.55 52.50
N ASP A 475 20.24 43.13 51.60
CA ASP A 475 18.90 42.70 51.25
C ASP A 475 18.90 41.29 50.64
N TYR A 476 17.89 40.48 50.99
CA TYR A 476 17.79 39.08 50.56
C TYR A 476 16.36 38.56 50.53
N TYR A 477 16.17 37.45 49.82
CA TYR A 477 15.00 36.57 49.92
C TYR A 477 15.43 35.12 50.08
N ASN A 478 14.53 34.30 50.63
CA ASN A 478 14.68 32.85 50.79
C ASN A 478 13.66 32.13 49.93
N LEU A 479 14.11 31.05 49.30
CA LEU A 479 13.31 30.01 48.67
C LEU A 479 13.38 28.76 49.55
N TYR A 480 12.23 28.16 49.87
CA TYR A 480 12.11 26.99 50.73
C TYR A 480 11.71 25.76 49.92
N TYR A 481 12.23 24.60 50.31
CA TYR A 481 11.89 23.30 49.72
C TYR A 481 11.43 22.38 50.85
N ASN A 482 10.20 21.87 50.76
CA ASN A 482 9.60 20.96 51.73
C ASN A 482 10.27 19.60 51.69
N ASN A 483 10.62 19.15 50.47
CA ASN A 483 11.48 18.01 50.20
C ASN A 483 12.92 18.52 50.04
N PRO A 484 13.81 18.30 51.03
CA PRO A 484 15.16 18.86 51.00
C PRO A 484 15.98 18.30 49.83
N LEU A 485 16.64 19.18 49.07
CA LEU A 485 17.43 18.80 47.92
C LEU A 485 18.75 18.16 48.34
N LEU A 486 19.05 16.95 47.88
CA LEU A 486 20.34 16.31 48.13
C LEU A 486 21.45 16.99 47.30
N ILE A 487 22.59 17.30 47.93
CA ILE A 487 23.78 17.72 47.21
C ILE A 487 24.47 16.48 46.65
N GLY A 488 24.12 16.13 45.42
CA GLY A 488 24.65 14.97 44.68
C GLY A 488 24.30 15.10 43.20
N GLY A 489 24.86 14.22 42.36
CA GLY A 489 24.49 14.10 40.96
C GLY A 489 24.68 15.34 40.08
N ASP A 490 24.02 15.28 38.91
CA ASP A 490 23.95 16.36 37.93
C ASP A 490 22.75 17.28 38.23
N THR A 491 22.75 17.86 39.44
CA THR A 491 21.82 18.91 39.85
C THR A 491 22.44 20.29 39.64
N PHE A 492 21.78 21.13 38.84
CA PHE A 492 22.29 22.44 38.47
C PHE A 492 21.36 23.56 38.93
N LEU A 493 21.97 24.55 39.58
CA LEU A 493 21.36 25.81 39.93
C LEU A 493 21.53 26.80 38.79
N PHE A 494 20.41 27.34 38.33
CA PHE A 494 20.34 28.35 37.28
C PHE A 494 19.86 29.67 37.86
N ILE A 495 20.53 30.74 37.44
CA ILE A 495 20.29 32.08 37.94
C ILE A 495 20.16 32.99 36.74
N SER A 496 18.92 33.34 36.40
CA SER A 496 18.66 34.29 35.34
C SER A 496 18.86 35.72 35.82
N GLU A 497 19.35 36.58 34.93
CA GLU A 497 19.55 38.00 35.17
C GLU A 497 19.39 38.78 33.87
N ARG A 498 18.64 39.87 33.92
CA ARG A 498 18.35 40.71 32.75
C ARG A 498 19.52 41.61 32.39
N GLY A 499 20.25 41.25 31.34
CA GLY A 499 21.41 41.96 30.84
C GLY A 499 22.74 41.42 31.39
N GLY A 500 22.71 40.55 32.39
CA GLY A 500 23.87 40.01 33.08
C GLY A 500 24.69 41.09 33.79
N ASN A 501 24.07 42.17 34.29
CA ASN A 501 24.71 43.37 34.81
C ASN A 501 24.63 43.55 36.33
N ASN A 502 24.11 42.56 37.06
CA ASN A 502 23.94 42.65 38.51
C ASN A 502 24.77 41.59 39.26
N ASN A 503 25.22 41.93 40.46
CA ASN A 503 25.94 41.01 41.34
C ASN A 503 24.94 40.28 42.23
N THR A 504 25.17 38.99 42.50
CA THR A 504 24.28 38.18 43.37
C THR A 504 25.12 37.26 44.22
N ILE A 505 24.70 36.99 45.45
CA ILE A 505 25.28 35.92 46.30
C ILE A 505 24.18 34.93 46.62
N ILE A 506 24.48 33.63 46.55
CA ILE A 506 23.57 32.56 46.97
C ILE A 506 24.21 31.74 48.09
N GLU A 507 23.47 31.54 49.16
CA GLU A 507 23.81 30.70 50.31
C GLU A 507 22.78 29.56 50.44
N ALA A 508 23.19 28.39 50.92
CA ALA A 508 22.29 27.25 51.20
C ALA A 508 22.25 26.89 52.68
N TYR A 509 21.08 26.44 53.15
CA TYR A 509 20.83 26.07 54.54
C TYR A 509 20.14 24.70 54.62
N ASP A 510 20.54 23.90 55.62
CA ASP A 510 20.01 22.55 55.87
C ASP A 510 18.61 22.57 56.51
N PRO A 511 17.93 21.41 56.66
CA PRO A 511 16.61 21.33 57.33
C PRO A 511 16.58 21.81 58.78
N SER A 512 17.74 21.90 59.45
CA SER A 512 17.86 22.47 60.80
C SER A 512 18.01 24.00 60.79
N GLY A 513 18.12 24.60 59.60
CA GLY A 513 18.37 26.03 59.38
C GLY A 513 19.83 26.44 59.53
N ALA A 514 20.78 25.50 59.48
CA ALA A 514 22.21 25.78 59.56
C ALA A 514 22.82 26.05 58.18
N TYR A 515 23.69 27.05 58.10
CA TYR A 515 24.41 27.39 56.86
C TYR A 515 25.43 26.31 56.49
N LEU A 516 25.41 25.86 55.24
CA LEU A 516 26.25 24.76 54.74
C LEU A 516 27.71 25.13 54.48
N GLY A 517 28.06 26.42 54.58
CA GLY A 517 29.46 26.88 54.63
C GLY A 517 30.03 27.44 53.33
N SER A 518 29.37 27.22 52.19
CA SER A 518 29.78 27.73 50.87
C SER A 518 28.73 28.67 50.26
N GLN A 519 29.18 29.54 49.37
CA GLN A 519 28.32 30.50 48.66
C GLN A 519 28.75 30.65 47.20
N ILE A 520 27.77 30.81 46.31
CA ILE A 520 27.99 31.20 44.92
C ILE A 520 28.04 32.74 44.85
N VAL A 521 29.04 33.29 44.14
CA VAL A 521 29.20 34.74 43.97
C VAL A 521 29.18 35.10 42.48
N LEU A 522 28.07 35.67 42.05
CA LEU A 522 27.89 36.20 40.72
C LEU A 522 28.41 37.64 40.61
N VAL A 523 29.17 37.89 39.54
CA VAL A 523 29.73 39.21 39.23
C VAL A 523 29.11 39.71 37.93
N ALA A 524 28.62 40.95 37.97
CA ALA A 524 28.08 41.68 36.83
C ALA A 524 29.04 41.69 35.63
N ASN A 525 28.50 41.47 34.44
CA ASN A 525 29.19 41.43 33.15
C ASN A 525 30.33 40.39 33.08
N SER A 526 30.25 39.33 33.88
CA SER A 526 31.20 38.21 33.84
C SER A 526 30.89 37.22 32.72
N ALA A 527 31.85 36.33 32.44
CA ALA A 527 31.66 35.24 31.49
C ALA A 527 30.69 34.14 31.99
N ASN A 528 30.30 34.19 33.27
CA ASN A 528 29.38 33.21 33.86
C ASN A 528 27.94 33.41 33.41
N TYR A 529 27.58 34.62 32.95
CA TYR A 529 26.26 34.89 32.36
C TYR A 529 26.24 34.46 30.90
N LEU A 530 25.68 33.27 30.65
CA LEU A 530 25.52 32.68 29.33
C LEU A 530 24.39 33.38 28.56
N SER A 531 24.59 33.47 27.24
CA SER A 531 23.62 34.05 26.32
C SER A 531 22.53 33.02 26.01
N THR A 532 21.26 33.43 26.11
CA THR A 532 20.09 32.58 25.80
C THR A 532 19.49 32.92 24.44
N ASN A 533 19.82 34.09 23.87
CA ASN A 533 19.13 34.72 22.74
C ASN A 533 17.64 35.04 22.98
N VAL A 534 17.16 34.95 24.23
CA VAL A 534 15.82 35.39 24.63
C VAL A 534 15.90 36.81 25.16
N PHE A 535 15.01 37.68 24.68
CA PHE A 535 15.00 39.10 25.04
C PHE A 535 13.74 39.45 25.84
N ALA A 536 13.91 40.23 26.91
CA ALA A 536 12.80 40.86 27.62
C ALA A 536 12.24 42.07 26.84
N GLU A 537 11.03 42.54 27.18
CA GLU A 537 10.31 43.64 26.50
C GLU A 537 11.15 44.92 26.27
N ASN A 538 12.07 45.26 27.17
CA ASN A 538 12.93 46.45 27.04
C ASN A 538 14.16 46.24 26.14
N GLY A 539 14.25 45.11 25.45
CA GLY A 539 15.34 44.73 24.56
C GLY A 539 16.62 44.27 25.28
N GLN A 540 16.58 44.07 26.61
CA GLN A 540 17.67 43.41 27.33
C GLN A 540 17.56 41.89 27.14
N GLU A 541 18.67 41.25 26.88
CA GLU A 541 18.76 39.79 26.85
C GLU A 541 18.63 39.22 28.26
N ILE A 542 17.86 38.14 28.42
CA ILE A 542 17.82 37.35 29.66
C ILE A 542 19.05 36.44 29.63
N LYS A 543 20.01 36.66 30.52
CA LYS A 543 21.19 35.81 30.61
C LYS A 543 21.06 34.85 31.78
N ILE A 544 21.64 33.67 31.65
CA ILE A 544 21.56 32.63 32.70
C ILE A 544 22.97 32.24 33.12
N ALA A 545 23.23 32.26 34.42
CA ALA A 545 24.40 31.64 35.00
C ALA A 545 24.06 30.26 35.54
N VAL A 546 24.99 29.32 35.36
CA VAL A 546 24.80 27.89 35.67
C VAL A 546 25.87 27.47 36.66
N TYR A 547 25.48 26.74 37.69
CA TYR A 547 26.36 26.18 38.72
C TYR A 547 25.87 24.79 39.10
N ASN A 548 26.76 23.86 39.42
CA ASN A 548 26.34 22.61 40.06
C ASN A 548 26.04 22.89 41.54
N ILE A 549 25.02 22.24 42.10
CA ILE A 549 24.55 22.51 43.47
C ILE A 549 25.61 22.19 44.54
N SER A 550 26.60 21.34 44.21
CA SER A 550 27.77 21.05 45.06
C SER A 550 28.64 22.26 45.37
N GLU A 551 28.50 23.37 44.64
CA GLU A 551 29.17 24.62 45.01
C GLU A 551 28.60 25.29 46.27
N LEU A 552 27.42 24.87 46.74
CA LEU A 552 26.74 25.44 47.91
C LEU A 552 26.99 24.68 49.23
N GLY A 553 27.56 23.48 49.19
CA GLY A 553 27.83 22.68 50.38
C GLY A 553 28.50 21.32 50.11
N PRO A 554 28.84 20.53 51.14
CA PRO A 554 29.40 19.20 50.96
C PRO A 554 28.42 18.21 50.32
N VAL A 555 28.94 17.33 49.45
CA VAL A 555 28.20 16.20 48.86
C VAL A 555 27.54 15.34 49.95
N GLY A 556 26.31 14.89 49.72
CA GLY A 556 25.49 14.15 50.68
C GLY A 556 24.79 15.02 51.74
N SER A 557 24.97 16.35 51.73
CA SER A 557 24.18 17.25 52.59
C SER A 557 22.84 17.59 51.92
N SER A 558 21.79 17.86 52.69
CA SER A 558 20.50 18.31 52.14
C SER A 558 20.30 19.83 52.27
N ILE A 559 19.66 20.44 51.28
CA ILE A 559 19.31 21.86 51.22
C ILE A 559 17.80 22.02 51.41
N ALA A 560 17.38 22.66 52.50
CA ALA A 560 15.98 22.99 52.74
C ALA A 560 15.63 24.44 52.36
N SER A 561 16.64 25.30 52.19
CA SER A 561 16.41 26.66 51.68
C SER A 561 17.63 27.27 51.00
N LEU A 562 17.35 28.08 49.97
CA LEU A 562 18.32 28.93 49.30
C LEU A 562 18.06 30.39 49.65
N LYS A 563 19.12 31.10 50.01
CA LYS A 563 19.07 32.52 50.33
C LYS A 563 19.82 33.32 49.28
N VAL A 564 19.10 34.21 48.60
CA VAL A 564 19.61 35.02 47.49
C VAL A 564 19.78 36.46 47.96
N ILE A 565 21.01 36.97 47.85
CA ILE A 565 21.44 38.27 48.39
C ILE A 565 21.86 39.17 47.23
N SER A 566 21.23 40.34 47.12
CA SER A 566 21.37 41.24 45.96
C SER A 566 22.75 41.86 45.75
N ASN A 567 23.67 41.77 46.72
CA ASN A 567 25.07 42.23 46.72
C ASN A 567 25.41 43.49 45.86
N SER A 568 24.49 44.45 45.79
CA SER A 568 24.57 45.67 44.99
C SER A 568 23.84 46.81 45.70
N THR A 569 23.89 48.01 45.12
CA THR A 569 23.10 49.16 45.62
C THR A 569 22.39 49.84 44.47
N GLY A 570 21.09 50.06 44.59
CA GLY A 570 20.27 50.77 43.61
C GLY A 570 19.59 49.88 42.58
N ASP A 571 20.35 49.03 41.87
CA ASP A 571 19.89 48.10 40.85
C ASP A 571 20.41 46.70 41.24
N ALA A 572 19.52 45.74 41.49
CA ALA A 572 19.81 44.43 42.07
C ALA A 572 19.49 43.30 41.08
N ALA A 573 19.64 42.04 41.50
CA ALA A 573 19.44 40.91 40.61
C ALA A 573 17.97 40.85 40.14
N ASP A 574 17.76 41.22 38.88
CA ASP A 574 16.47 41.18 38.21
C ASP A 574 16.36 39.86 37.45
N GLY A 575 15.63 38.87 37.97
CA GLY A 575 15.59 37.53 37.40
C GLY A 575 14.99 36.46 38.30
N LYS A 576 15.35 35.20 38.03
CA LYS A 576 14.82 33.98 38.64
C LYS A 576 15.96 33.06 39.07
N VAL A 577 15.75 32.33 40.15
CA VAL A 577 16.61 31.23 40.58
C VAL A 577 15.79 29.96 40.47
N PHE A 578 16.30 28.96 39.76
CA PHE A 578 15.61 27.72 39.51
C PHE A 578 16.61 26.57 39.37
N ILE A 579 16.13 25.35 39.48
CA ILE A 579 16.97 24.16 39.50
C ILE A 579 16.48 23.22 38.39
N TYR A 580 17.41 22.73 37.58
CA TYR A 580 17.17 21.51 36.83
C TYR A 580 18.04 20.43 37.42
N THR A 581 17.47 19.26 37.57
CA THR A 581 18.19 18.08 37.98
C THR A 581 17.97 16.99 36.95
N ASP A 582 18.89 16.06 36.92
CA ASP A 582 18.55 14.69 36.60
C ASP A 582 17.82 14.13 37.83
N PRO A 583 16.64 13.51 37.72
CA PRO A 583 16.03 12.78 38.80
C PRO A 583 16.96 11.58 39.09
N LEU A 584 17.95 11.85 39.94
CA LEU A 584 18.77 10.92 40.68
C LEU A 584 19.87 10.22 39.86
N VAL A 585 21.12 10.57 40.19
CA VAL A 585 22.32 9.83 39.79
C VAL A 585 22.33 8.55 40.59
N CYS A 586 21.73 7.53 40.02
CA CYS A 586 21.94 6.16 40.42
C CYS A 586 23.10 5.59 39.62
N GLN A 587 23.84 4.69 40.25
CA GLN A 587 24.85 3.93 39.54
C GLN A 587 24.12 3.04 38.51
N ASP A 588 24.86 2.63 37.50
CA ASP A 588 24.45 1.65 36.48
C ASP A 588 25.63 0.69 36.50
N SER A 589 25.50 -0.34 37.34
CA SER A 589 26.59 -1.17 37.81
C SER A 589 27.09 -2.13 36.74
N ASP A 590 26.19 -2.66 35.91
CA ASP A 590 26.52 -3.54 34.78
C ASP A 590 26.71 -2.80 33.43
N GLY A 591 26.22 -1.56 33.32
CA GLY A 591 26.36 -0.70 32.15
C GLY A 591 25.31 -0.93 31.05
N ASP A 592 24.17 -1.57 31.35
CA ASP A 592 23.10 -1.87 30.40
C ASP A 592 22.18 -0.67 30.10
N SER A 593 22.41 0.46 30.78
CA SER A 593 21.65 1.72 30.71
C SER A 593 20.35 1.74 31.51
N ILE A 594 20.09 0.74 32.34
CA ILE A 594 19.09 0.75 33.42
C ILE A 594 19.84 1.11 34.71
N PRO A 595 19.51 2.25 35.34
CA PRO A 595 20.10 2.58 36.64
C PRO A 595 19.69 1.57 37.72
N ASP A 596 20.59 1.27 38.66
CA ASP A 596 20.45 0.21 39.68
C ASP A 596 19.09 0.24 40.41
N LYS A 597 18.52 1.41 40.73
CA LYS A 597 17.19 1.54 41.38
C LYS A 597 15.97 1.17 40.53
N PHE A 598 16.20 0.86 39.27
CA PHE A 598 15.19 0.47 38.29
C PHE A 598 15.51 -0.93 37.75
N ASP A 599 16.56 -1.57 38.27
CA ASP A 599 17.14 -2.81 37.78
C ASP A 599 16.99 -3.89 38.85
N ASN A 600 16.44 -5.04 38.47
CA ASN A 600 16.22 -6.12 39.42
C ASN A 600 17.45 -7.02 39.61
N ASP A 601 18.53 -6.79 38.84
CA ASP A 601 19.80 -7.53 38.86
C ASP A 601 20.92 -6.55 38.46
N SER A 602 21.20 -5.58 39.33
CA SER A 602 22.02 -4.39 39.03
C SER A 602 23.45 -4.70 38.56
N ASP A 603 24.01 -5.87 38.90
CA ASP A 603 25.33 -6.32 38.42
C ASP A 603 25.29 -7.44 37.38
N ASN A 604 24.08 -7.91 37.03
CA ASN A 604 23.78 -8.89 35.99
C ASN A 604 24.53 -10.20 36.17
N ASP A 605 24.71 -10.60 37.43
CA ASP A 605 25.33 -11.88 37.79
C ASP A 605 24.34 -13.06 37.69
N GLY A 606 23.05 -12.76 37.50
CA GLY A 606 21.95 -13.70 37.39
C GLY A 606 21.22 -13.93 38.72
N CYS A 607 21.59 -13.23 39.78
CA CYS A 607 20.90 -13.24 41.05
C CYS A 607 20.13 -11.93 41.29
N PRO A 608 18.80 -12.01 41.48
CA PRO A 608 18.03 -10.80 41.73
C PRO A 608 18.44 -10.04 42.99
N ASP A 609 18.50 -8.72 42.90
CA ASP A 609 18.89 -7.77 43.96
C ASP A 609 18.06 -7.97 45.25
N ALA A 610 16.80 -8.36 45.08
CA ALA A 610 15.91 -8.71 46.16
C ALA A 610 16.44 -9.84 47.08
N LEU A 611 17.22 -10.79 46.56
CA LEU A 611 17.88 -11.89 47.31
C LEU A 611 19.24 -11.50 47.88
N GLU A 612 19.84 -10.48 47.29
CA GLU A 612 21.17 -9.94 47.58
C GLU A 612 21.12 -9.00 48.79
N GLY A 613 19.95 -8.42 49.09
CA GLY A 613 19.75 -7.62 50.29
C GLY A 613 19.89 -8.39 51.61
N ASN A 614 19.93 -7.65 52.72
CA ASN A 614 20.17 -8.25 54.05
C ASN A 614 18.94 -8.92 54.70
N ALA A 615 17.77 -8.87 54.05
CA ALA A 615 16.58 -9.55 54.51
C ALA A 615 16.61 -11.03 54.07
N SER A 616 15.81 -11.87 54.73
CA SER A 616 15.72 -13.30 54.35
C SER A 616 14.63 -13.51 53.31
N VAL A 617 14.75 -12.84 52.16
CA VAL A 617 13.91 -13.06 50.98
C VAL A 617 14.35 -14.38 50.32
N THR A 618 13.43 -15.05 49.63
CA THR A 618 13.68 -16.33 48.95
C THR A 618 13.07 -16.28 47.56
N THR A 619 13.59 -17.05 46.61
CA THR A 619 13.08 -17.12 45.22
C THR A 619 11.57 -17.38 45.11
N ALA A 620 10.99 -18.13 46.07
CA ALA A 620 9.55 -18.38 46.11
C ALA A 620 8.69 -17.15 46.44
N GLN A 621 9.31 -16.04 46.82
CA GLN A 621 8.67 -14.76 47.12
C GLN A 621 8.89 -13.73 46.03
N LEU A 622 9.68 -14.05 45.01
CA LEU A 622 9.88 -13.22 43.85
C LEU A 622 8.91 -13.61 42.73
N ASP A 623 8.65 -12.68 41.81
CA ASP A 623 7.97 -12.99 40.57
C ASP A 623 8.96 -13.38 39.46
N GLY A 624 8.49 -13.40 38.21
CA GLY A 624 9.34 -13.77 37.08
C GLY A 624 10.31 -12.68 36.63
N LEU A 625 10.26 -11.48 37.22
CA LEU A 625 11.12 -10.33 36.92
C LEU A 625 12.16 -10.07 38.01
N GLY A 626 12.10 -10.80 39.14
CA GLY A 626 13.00 -10.57 40.28
C GLY A 626 12.38 -9.72 41.40
N GLN A 627 11.17 -9.20 41.21
CA GLN A 627 10.51 -8.29 42.16
C GLN A 627 9.87 -9.03 43.34
N ILE A 628 9.83 -8.41 44.52
CA ILE A 628 9.17 -9.00 45.69
C ILE A 628 7.64 -9.02 45.50
N THR A 629 7.07 -10.22 45.40
CA THR A 629 5.62 -10.40 45.27
C THR A 629 4.87 -9.91 46.52
N GLY A 630 3.83 -9.10 46.32
CA GLY A 630 3.01 -8.64 47.43
C GLY A 630 2.18 -7.41 47.10
N GLY A 631 1.84 -6.67 48.15
CA GLY A 631 1.45 -5.27 48.01
C GLY A 631 2.46 -4.43 48.76
N VAL A 632 2.55 -3.16 48.38
CA VAL A 632 3.51 -2.22 48.94
C VAL A 632 2.95 -1.45 50.13
N ASP A 633 3.80 -0.71 50.82
CA ASP A 633 3.36 0.25 51.83
C ASP A 633 2.97 1.60 51.21
N SER A 634 2.94 2.70 51.99
CA SER A 634 2.49 4.00 51.47
C SER A 634 3.58 4.77 50.74
N ASN A 635 4.79 4.24 50.70
CA ASN A 635 5.94 4.84 50.02
C ASN A 635 6.54 3.83 49.01
N GLY A 636 5.71 2.97 48.42
CA GLY A 636 6.12 2.02 47.36
C GLY A 636 6.98 0.82 47.77
N VAL A 637 7.57 0.82 48.97
CA VAL A 637 8.35 -0.34 49.45
C VAL A 637 7.51 -1.62 49.64
N PRO A 638 7.97 -2.82 49.21
CA PRO A 638 7.29 -4.10 49.43
C PRO A 638 6.95 -4.36 50.91
N SER A 639 5.70 -4.75 51.19
CA SER A 639 5.25 -5.01 52.58
C SER A 639 6.05 -6.10 53.31
N LEU A 640 6.72 -7.00 52.57
CA LEU A 640 7.57 -8.05 53.15
C LEU A 640 8.80 -7.45 53.86
N VAL A 641 9.35 -6.38 53.31
CA VAL A 641 10.55 -5.67 53.77
C VAL A 641 10.26 -4.20 54.07
N SER A 642 9.03 -3.88 54.52
CA SER A 642 8.59 -2.50 54.80
C SER A 642 9.63 -1.69 55.59
N GLY A 643 10.05 -0.57 54.99
CA GLY A 643 11.16 0.27 55.43
C GLY A 643 12.52 -0.04 54.79
N GLY A 644 12.58 -0.93 53.81
CA GLY A 644 13.75 -1.27 53.01
C GLY A 644 14.62 -2.39 53.61
N GLN A 645 15.34 -3.10 52.75
CA GLN A 645 16.54 -3.84 53.09
C GLN A 645 17.78 -2.97 52.84
N ASN A 646 18.89 -3.32 53.49
CA ASN A 646 20.17 -2.72 53.07
C ASN A 646 20.73 -3.59 51.96
N ASP A 647 21.30 -2.95 50.95
CA ASP A 647 22.21 -3.57 50.00
C ASP A 647 23.38 -4.28 50.73
N VAL A 648 23.65 -5.51 50.30
CA VAL A 648 24.81 -6.31 50.73
C VAL A 648 25.76 -6.57 49.56
N SER A 649 25.23 -6.92 48.39
CA SER A 649 26.01 -7.31 47.22
C SER A 649 25.37 -7.02 45.86
N SER A 650 24.21 -6.35 45.74
CA SER A 650 23.50 -6.21 44.46
C SER A 650 24.28 -5.50 43.35
N THR A 651 25.45 -4.94 43.67
CA THR A 651 26.31 -4.20 42.74
C THR A 651 27.73 -4.82 42.63
N ASP A 652 27.92 -6.06 43.06
CA ASP A 652 29.21 -6.78 43.13
C ASP A 652 29.10 -8.18 42.49
N ASP A 653 29.29 -8.24 41.16
CA ASP A 653 29.21 -9.41 40.26
C ASP A 653 30.05 -10.65 40.67
N ASP A 654 30.91 -10.51 41.68
CA ASP A 654 31.71 -11.58 42.26
C ASP A 654 31.01 -12.24 43.50
N VAL A 655 29.86 -11.74 43.95
CA VAL A 655 29.25 -12.07 45.26
C VAL A 655 27.73 -12.26 45.19
N ALA A 656 27.29 -13.45 44.81
CA ALA A 656 25.87 -13.80 44.88
C ALA A 656 25.37 -14.34 46.25
N SER A 657 24.09 -14.15 46.52
CA SER A 657 23.34 -14.75 47.64
C SER A 657 23.30 -16.28 47.59
N SER A 658 23.21 -16.94 48.75
CA SER A 658 23.08 -18.41 48.79
C SER A 658 21.70 -18.93 48.37
N GLU A 659 20.74 -18.03 48.12
CA GLU A 659 19.40 -18.38 47.65
C GLU A 659 19.27 -18.24 46.12
N CYS A 660 20.30 -17.74 45.43
CA CYS A 660 20.36 -17.73 43.96
C CYS A 660 20.38 -19.16 43.43
N THR A 661 19.80 -19.35 42.25
CA THR A 661 19.69 -20.64 41.58
C THR A 661 20.41 -20.57 40.25
N PRO A 662 20.91 -21.69 39.70
CA PRO A 662 21.51 -21.69 38.38
C PRO A 662 20.52 -21.24 37.31
N VAL A 663 21.03 -20.57 36.27
CA VAL A 663 20.26 -20.05 35.15
C VAL A 663 20.68 -20.78 33.88
N ALA A 664 19.72 -21.48 33.25
CA ALA A 664 19.89 -22.07 31.95
C ALA A 664 19.39 -21.11 30.86
N GLN A 665 20.20 -20.86 29.84
CA GLN A 665 19.91 -19.98 28.71
C GLN A 665 19.45 -20.79 27.50
N ASN A 666 18.68 -20.16 26.60
CA ASN A 666 18.26 -20.86 25.39
C ASN A 666 19.45 -21.08 24.43
N ASP A 667 19.56 -22.29 23.91
CA ASP A 667 20.57 -22.67 22.94
C ASP A 667 20.01 -22.76 21.53
N GLU A 668 20.76 -22.25 20.56
CA GLU A 668 20.41 -22.40 19.16
C GLU A 668 21.57 -22.82 18.27
N SER A 669 21.24 -23.61 17.26
CA SER A 669 22.12 -23.84 16.11
C SER A 669 21.31 -23.59 14.84
N LEU A 670 21.70 -22.56 14.11
CA LEU A 670 20.95 -22.08 12.95
C LEU A 670 21.67 -22.40 11.64
N ASN A 671 20.89 -22.60 10.57
CA ASN A 671 21.36 -22.82 9.20
C ASN A 671 22.26 -24.06 9.07
N ASN A 672 21.81 -25.18 9.63
CA ASN A 672 22.50 -26.45 9.52
C ASN A 672 22.24 -27.12 8.17
N ASP A 673 23.13 -28.04 7.82
CA ASP A 673 22.98 -28.95 6.67
C ASP A 673 22.01 -30.08 7.04
N THR A 674 20.98 -30.30 6.22
CA THR A 674 19.94 -31.33 6.41
C THR A 674 20.49 -32.76 6.39
N THR A 675 21.71 -32.96 5.89
CA THR A 675 22.33 -34.28 5.73
C THR A 675 23.24 -34.69 6.88
N GLU A 676 23.49 -33.82 7.86
CA GLU A 676 24.37 -34.08 9.00
C GLU A 676 23.67 -33.94 10.37
N ASN A 677 24.19 -34.68 11.35
CA ASN A 677 23.75 -34.55 12.74
C ASN A 677 24.24 -33.22 13.29
N VAL A 678 23.36 -32.51 14.01
CA VAL A 678 23.68 -31.24 14.63
C VAL A 678 23.93 -31.46 16.12
N THR A 679 25.02 -30.93 16.66
CA THR A 679 25.38 -31.08 18.08
C THR A 679 25.67 -29.72 18.69
N ILE A 680 25.08 -29.48 19.85
CA ILE A 680 25.19 -28.23 20.62
C ILE A 680 25.63 -28.58 22.03
N ASN A 681 26.56 -27.81 22.59
CA ASN A 681 26.96 -27.94 24.00
C ASN A 681 26.25 -26.85 24.80
N VAL A 682 25.25 -27.21 25.61
CA VAL A 682 24.40 -26.24 26.33
C VAL A 682 25.16 -25.40 27.37
N LEU A 683 26.39 -25.81 27.70
CA LEU A 683 27.27 -25.06 28.62
C LEU A 683 28.14 -24.01 27.91
N GLU A 684 28.06 -23.92 26.59
CA GLU A 684 28.76 -22.92 25.77
C GLU A 684 27.77 -21.86 25.28
N ASP A 685 28.26 -20.68 24.90
CA ASP A 685 27.41 -19.63 24.35
C ASP A 685 27.00 -20.00 22.92
N ASN A 686 25.73 -20.39 22.76
CA ASN A 686 25.13 -20.77 21.50
C ASN A 686 24.02 -19.82 21.06
N GLY A 687 24.09 -18.53 21.44
CA GLY A 687 23.24 -17.48 20.87
C GLY A 687 22.48 -16.65 21.89
N SER A 688 22.13 -17.20 23.06
CA SER A 688 21.43 -16.48 24.14
C SER A 688 22.27 -16.31 25.41
N GLY A 689 23.60 -16.46 25.32
CA GLY A 689 24.50 -16.44 26.47
C GLY A 689 24.89 -17.83 26.94
N VAL A 690 25.76 -17.88 27.96
CA VAL A 690 26.17 -19.13 28.62
C VAL A 690 25.22 -19.46 29.77
N ASP A 691 24.94 -20.74 29.98
CA ASP A 691 24.39 -21.21 31.26
C ASP A 691 25.30 -20.75 32.41
N SER A 692 24.71 -20.22 33.48
CA SER A 692 25.43 -19.63 34.61
C SER A 692 24.91 -20.15 35.96
N ASP A 693 25.76 -20.00 36.98
CA ASP A 693 25.38 -20.22 38.37
C ASP A 693 26.00 -19.10 39.21
N PRO A 694 25.20 -18.12 39.68
CA PRO A 694 25.71 -16.93 40.38
C PRO A 694 26.52 -17.27 41.64
N ASN A 695 26.12 -18.29 42.40
CA ASN A 695 26.72 -18.58 43.71
C ASN A 695 27.62 -19.83 43.75
N GLY A 696 27.89 -20.45 42.59
CA GLY A 696 28.55 -21.74 42.54
C GLY A 696 29.11 -22.12 41.17
N THR A 697 29.01 -23.39 40.84
CA THR A 697 29.37 -23.92 39.53
C THR A 697 28.34 -24.94 39.06
N LEU A 698 27.99 -24.87 37.78
CA LEU A 698 27.14 -25.87 37.13
C LEU A 698 27.76 -27.27 37.12
N ASP A 699 26.95 -28.29 37.42
CA ASP A 699 27.31 -29.69 37.24
C ASP A 699 26.79 -30.21 35.89
N ALA A 700 27.66 -30.18 34.87
CA ALA A 700 27.39 -30.68 33.53
C ALA A 700 26.77 -32.09 33.46
N SER A 701 27.02 -32.94 34.47
CA SER A 701 26.49 -34.30 34.50
C SER A 701 25.02 -34.40 34.92
N THR A 702 24.39 -33.27 35.26
CA THR A 702 22.99 -33.17 35.69
C THR A 702 22.09 -32.52 34.64
N VAL A 703 22.63 -32.21 33.45
CA VAL A 703 21.81 -31.76 32.31
C VAL A 703 20.75 -32.84 32.03
N SER A 704 19.50 -32.41 31.85
CA SER A 704 18.37 -33.33 31.73
C SER A 704 17.34 -32.79 30.75
N ILE A 705 16.97 -33.60 29.74
CA ILE A 705 15.93 -33.23 28.76
C ILE A 705 14.56 -33.35 29.42
N THR A 706 13.93 -32.21 29.73
CA THR A 706 12.63 -32.16 30.42
C THR A 706 11.43 -32.30 29.49
N THR A 707 11.66 -32.31 28.18
CA THR A 707 10.61 -32.48 27.17
C THR A 707 9.80 -33.76 27.39
N THR A 708 8.48 -33.63 27.35
CA THR A 708 7.58 -34.78 27.58
C THR A 708 7.84 -35.90 26.58
N GLY A 709 8.21 -37.08 27.09
CA GLY A 709 8.50 -38.26 26.29
C GLY A 709 9.97 -38.65 26.27
N ALA A 710 10.85 -37.81 26.83
CA ALA A 710 12.25 -38.16 27.05
C ALA A 710 12.36 -39.33 28.04
N VAL A 711 13.42 -40.12 27.87
CA VAL A 711 13.71 -41.32 28.67
C VAL A 711 15.15 -41.28 29.16
N ASP A 712 15.36 -41.81 30.36
CA ASP A 712 16.67 -42.00 30.99
C ASP A 712 17.20 -43.37 30.54
N THR A 713 18.24 -43.37 29.70
CA THR A 713 18.86 -44.60 29.18
C THR A 713 20.13 -45.01 29.93
N THR A 714 20.78 -44.09 30.65
CA THR A 714 22.00 -44.30 31.45
C THR A 714 21.69 -44.86 32.85
N GLY A 715 20.54 -44.50 33.42
CA GLY A 715 20.04 -44.88 34.74
C GLY A 715 20.61 -44.06 35.90
N ASP A 716 21.11 -42.85 35.63
CA ASP A 716 21.61 -41.89 36.63
C ASP A 716 20.49 -41.06 37.26
N GLY A 717 19.36 -40.91 36.59
CA GLY A 717 18.20 -40.15 37.05
C GLY A 717 17.79 -39.03 36.08
N ASP A 718 18.64 -38.72 35.11
CA ASP A 718 18.47 -37.63 34.15
C ASP A 718 18.01 -38.17 32.79
N PHE A 719 17.16 -37.41 32.10
CA PHE A 719 16.59 -37.83 30.82
C PHE A 719 17.56 -37.47 29.69
N ASP A 720 18.04 -38.48 28.96
CA ASP A 720 19.14 -38.31 28.00
C ASP A 720 18.74 -38.59 26.54
N THR A 721 17.54 -39.14 26.29
CA THR A 721 17.09 -39.50 24.94
C THR A 721 15.64 -39.12 24.68
N LEU A 722 15.36 -38.45 23.56
CA LEU A 722 14.00 -38.20 23.07
C LEU A 722 13.88 -38.57 21.58
N VAL A 723 12.95 -39.48 21.26
CA VAL A 723 12.61 -39.81 19.86
C VAL A 723 11.37 -39.04 19.43
N VAL A 724 11.51 -38.17 18.43
CA VAL A 724 10.40 -37.43 17.83
C VAL A 724 9.95 -38.14 16.56
N SER A 725 8.76 -38.72 16.60
CA SER A 725 8.23 -39.58 15.53
C SER A 725 8.18 -38.84 14.19
N GLY A 726 8.94 -39.33 13.21
CA GLY A 726 8.97 -38.77 11.86
C GLY A 726 9.96 -37.63 11.66
N GLN A 727 10.71 -37.23 12.70
CA GLN A 727 11.73 -36.18 12.61
C GLN A 727 13.13 -36.74 12.90
N GLY A 728 13.34 -37.34 14.06
CA GLY A 728 14.68 -37.79 14.47
C GLY A 728 14.78 -38.16 15.95
N THR A 729 16.02 -38.27 16.43
CA THR A 729 16.34 -38.58 17.83
C THR A 729 17.25 -37.51 18.41
N TRP A 730 16.87 -36.97 19.56
CA TRP A 730 17.72 -36.15 20.40
C TRP A 730 18.45 -37.03 21.42
N THR A 731 19.75 -36.83 21.59
CA THR A 731 20.58 -37.52 22.59
C THR A 731 21.49 -36.55 23.33
N LEU A 732 21.59 -36.70 24.65
CA LEU A 732 22.48 -35.94 25.53
C LEU A 732 23.66 -36.80 25.98
N ASP A 733 24.85 -36.22 26.12
CA ASP A 733 26.02 -36.86 26.72
C ASP A 733 26.45 -36.27 28.08
N GLU A 734 27.35 -36.97 28.79
CA GLU A 734 27.86 -36.56 30.12
C GLU A 734 28.60 -35.21 30.13
N ALA A 735 28.88 -34.60 28.98
CA ALA A 735 29.57 -33.33 28.85
C ALA A 735 28.62 -32.16 28.53
N GLY A 736 27.31 -32.39 28.47
CA GLY A 736 26.31 -31.37 28.13
C GLY A 736 26.05 -31.24 26.63
N ASN A 737 26.55 -32.16 25.79
CA ASN A 737 26.28 -32.09 24.35
C ASN A 737 24.94 -32.73 24.02
N ILE A 738 24.04 -31.94 23.45
CA ILE A 738 22.77 -32.38 22.87
C ILE A 738 22.94 -32.50 21.36
N THR A 739 22.72 -33.71 20.84
CA THR A 739 22.79 -34.03 19.40
C THR A 739 21.40 -34.37 18.87
N PHE A 740 21.03 -33.79 17.72
CA PHE A 740 19.89 -34.24 16.92
C PHE A 740 20.35 -35.10 15.73
N ASP A 741 19.79 -36.30 15.64
CA ASP A 741 19.99 -37.29 14.57
C ASP A 741 18.69 -37.41 13.75
N PRO A 742 18.59 -36.76 12.57
CA PRO A 742 17.38 -36.79 11.75
C PRO A 742 17.10 -38.21 11.22
N VAL A 743 15.83 -38.54 10.99
CA VAL A 743 15.50 -39.76 10.21
C VAL A 743 15.86 -39.54 8.74
N ASP A 744 16.30 -40.58 8.04
CA ASP A 744 16.60 -40.51 6.60
C ASP A 744 15.47 -39.82 5.81
N GLY A 745 15.81 -38.74 5.09
CA GLY A 745 14.87 -37.94 4.29
C GLY A 745 14.10 -36.87 5.06
N TYR A 746 14.47 -36.58 6.31
CA TYR A 746 13.93 -35.45 7.07
C TYR A 746 14.73 -34.18 6.77
N ILE A 747 14.06 -33.19 6.19
CA ILE A 747 14.68 -31.92 5.76
C ILE A 747 14.21 -30.70 6.56
N GLY A 748 13.11 -30.81 7.31
CA GLY A 748 12.54 -29.68 8.05
C GLY A 748 13.19 -29.43 9.41
N ASN A 749 12.92 -28.28 10.02
CA ASN A 749 13.43 -27.96 11.37
C ASN A 749 12.86 -28.92 12.43
N PRO A 750 13.69 -29.57 13.27
CA PRO A 750 13.18 -30.44 14.32
C PRO A 750 12.39 -29.65 15.37
N THR A 751 11.46 -30.32 16.04
CA THR A 751 10.72 -29.72 17.15
C THR A 751 11.68 -29.39 18.28
N PRO A 752 11.73 -28.13 18.77
CA PRO A 752 12.58 -27.74 19.88
C PRO A 752 12.32 -28.59 21.12
N ILE A 753 13.38 -28.78 21.91
CA ILE A 753 13.31 -29.51 23.17
C ILE A 753 13.69 -28.59 24.33
N ASN A 754 13.20 -28.92 25.50
CA ASN A 754 13.51 -28.25 26.75
C ASN A 754 14.47 -29.07 27.61
N TYR A 755 15.33 -28.40 28.37
CA TYR A 755 16.27 -28.98 29.33
C TYR A 755 16.37 -28.14 30.62
N THR A 756 16.96 -28.74 31.65
CA THR A 756 17.40 -28.10 32.90
C THR A 756 18.79 -28.60 33.28
N ILE A 757 19.48 -27.90 34.17
CA ILE A 757 20.77 -28.29 34.76
C ILE A 757 20.77 -28.01 36.28
N GLU A 758 21.52 -28.77 37.07
CA GLU A 758 21.77 -28.51 38.48
C GLU A 758 23.15 -27.89 38.75
N ASP A 759 23.26 -27.11 39.82
CA ASP A 759 24.53 -26.63 40.37
C ASP A 759 25.23 -27.67 41.27
N ASP A 760 26.39 -27.33 41.83
CA ASP A 760 27.13 -28.21 42.75
C ASP A 760 26.50 -28.36 44.16
N ASP A 761 25.45 -27.57 44.46
CA ASP A 761 24.63 -27.66 45.66
C ASP A 761 23.33 -28.50 45.44
N GLY A 762 23.05 -28.89 44.20
CA GLY A 762 21.90 -29.70 43.77
C GLY A 762 20.62 -28.90 43.55
N THR A 763 20.72 -27.62 43.27
CA THR A 763 19.62 -26.73 42.90
C THR A 763 19.36 -26.81 41.41
N VAL A 764 18.10 -26.95 40.99
CA VAL A 764 17.72 -27.07 39.57
C VAL A 764 17.49 -25.69 38.98
N SER A 765 17.97 -25.47 37.75
CA SER A 765 17.78 -24.24 36.97
C SER A 765 16.33 -24.02 36.53
N ASN A 766 16.07 -22.85 35.93
CA ASN A 766 14.92 -22.67 35.05
C ASN A 766 14.97 -23.65 33.85
N GLU A 767 13.83 -23.78 33.17
CA GLU A 767 13.75 -24.58 31.94
C GLU A 767 14.19 -23.73 30.74
N ALA A 768 15.15 -24.22 29.97
CA ALA A 768 15.67 -23.61 28.76
C ALA A 768 15.40 -24.47 27.54
N THR A 769 15.47 -23.89 26.34
CA THR A 769 15.13 -24.55 25.08
C THR A 769 16.36 -24.74 24.19
N VAL A 770 16.43 -25.87 23.49
CA VAL A 770 17.37 -26.12 22.39
C VAL A 770 16.61 -26.07 21.07
N THR A 771 17.01 -25.16 20.20
CA THR A 771 16.45 -24.97 18.87
C THR A 771 17.47 -25.27 17.78
N ILE A 772 17.08 -26.06 16.79
CA ILE A 772 17.89 -26.32 15.59
C ILE A 772 17.09 -25.87 14.37
N THR A 773 17.73 -25.15 13.46
CA THR A 773 17.19 -24.89 12.13
C THR A 773 18.14 -25.40 11.04
N TYR A 774 17.54 -25.84 9.93
CA TYR A 774 18.20 -26.20 8.69
C TYR A 774 18.05 -25.06 7.67
N GLU A 775 19.06 -24.90 6.82
CA GLU A 775 18.97 -24.03 5.64
C GLU A 775 18.13 -24.76 4.57
N GLN A 776 17.15 -24.08 3.98
CA GLN A 776 16.39 -24.59 2.82
C GLN A 776 16.83 -23.80 1.60
N ILE A 777 17.19 -24.49 0.53
CA ILE A 777 17.85 -23.91 -0.64
C ILE A 777 16.91 -24.08 -1.84
N PRO A 778 16.59 -23.00 -2.59
CA PRO A 778 15.75 -23.13 -3.77
C PRO A 778 16.29 -24.14 -4.78
N PRO A 779 15.43 -24.78 -5.59
CA PRO A 779 15.87 -25.65 -6.65
C PRO A 779 16.73 -24.88 -7.67
N VAL A 780 17.44 -25.61 -8.51
CA VAL A 780 18.19 -25.07 -9.64
C VAL A 780 17.63 -25.68 -10.91
N ALA A 781 16.95 -24.85 -11.71
CA ALA A 781 16.39 -25.27 -12.99
C ALA A 781 17.49 -25.33 -14.09
N ASP A 782 17.46 -26.34 -14.95
CA ASP A 782 18.27 -26.41 -16.17
C ASP A 782 17.50 -25.80 -17.36
N ASP A 783 18.21 -25.41 -18.42
CA ASP A 783 17.59 -24.91 -19.64
C ASP A 783 17.43 -26.03 -20.68
N GLU A 784 16.25 -26.17 -21.27
CA GLU A 784 15.98 -27.19 -22.29
C GLU A 784 15.98 -26.64 -23.71
N THR A 785 16.38 -27.52 -24.64
CA THR A 785 16.28 -27.26 -26.07
C THR A 785 15.60 -28.42 -26.79
N ALA A 786 14.74 -28.10 -27.76
CA ALA A 786 14.11 -29.10 -28.61
C ALA A 786 13.96 -28.62 -30.06
N VAL A 787 13.72 -29.57 -30.96
CA VAL A 787 13.49 -29.31 -32.39
C VAL A 787 12.27 -30.12 -32.81
N THR A 788 11.36 -29.49 -33.55
CA THR A 788 10.20 -30.15 -34.13
C THR A 788 9.91 -29.57 -35.51
N THR A 789 9.15 -30.29 -36.33
CA THR A 789 8.62 -29.72 -37.57
C THR A 789 7.44 -28.80 -37.27
N ILE A 790 7.15 -27.87 -38.17
CA ILE A 790 5.95 -27.04 -38.07
C ILE A 790 4.69 -27.90 -37.95
N ASN A 791 3.64 -27.33 -37.36
CA ASN A 791 2.35 -28.01 -37.15
C ASN A 791 2.41 -29.32 -36.33
N THR A 792 3.59 -29.66 -35.76
CA THR A 792 3.82 -30.90 -34.99
C THR A 792 4.12 -30.57 -33.52
N PRO A 793 3.27 -31.00 -32.57
CA PRO A 793 3.56 -30.85 -31.14
C PRO A 793 4.82 -31.60 -30.72
N VAL A 794 5.54 -31.05 -29.75
CA VAL A 794 6.74 -31.65 -29.13
C VAL A 794 6.55 -31.79 -27.63
N THR A 795 7.13 -32.84 -27.04
CA THR A 795 7.14 -33.05 -25.58
C THR A 795 8.53 -32.80 -25.06
N VAL A 796 8.64 -31.98 -24.02
CA VAL A 796 9.90 -31.61 -23.34
C VAL A 796 9.80 -32.04 -21.89
N ASP A 797 10.76 -32.85 -21.45
CA ASP A 797 10.94 -33.18 -20.03
C ASP A 797 11.78 -32.07 -19.40
N VAL A 798 11.11 -31.11 -18.75
CA VAL A 798 11.76 -29.92 -18.19
C VAL A 798 12.21 -30.13 -16.74
N LEU A 799 11.99 -31.31 -16.16
CA LEU A 799 12.60 -31.65 -14.86
C LEU A 799 13.91 -32.44 -15.05
N GLU A 800 14.27 -32.77 -16.30
CA GLU A 800 15.50 -33.50 -16.59
C GLU A 800 16.72 -32.57 -16.42
N GLY A 801 17.42 -32.72 -15.29
CA GLY A 801 18.64 -31.96 -15.01
C GLY A 801 18.49 -30.94 -13.90
N ASP A 802 17.25 -30.64 -13.52
CA ASP A 802 16.93 -29.84 -12.34
C ASP A 802 17.46 -30.53 -11.07
N VAL A 803 17.94 -29.73 -10.14
CA VAL A 803 18.53 -30.20 -8.87
C VAL A 803 17.86 -29.46 -7.72
N ASP A 804 17.39 -30.21 -6.74
CA ASP A 804 17.11 -29.73 -5.40
C ASP A 804 18.38 -29.87 -4.54
N PRO A 805 19.03 -28.76 -4.15
CA PRO A 805 20.20 -28.81 -3.30
C PRO A 805 19.96 -29.39 -1.90
N ASP A 806 18.70 -29.46 -1.44
CA ASP A 806 18.32 -30.05 -0.14
C ASP A 806 18.25 -31.59 -0.20
N GLY A 807 18.41 -32.16 -1.40
CA GLY A 807 18.69 -33.57 -1.63
C GLY A 807 17.49 -34.42 -2.06
N ASP A 808 16.36 -33.81 -2.43
CA ASP A 808 15.15 -34.51 -2.89
C ASP A 808 14.64 -34.02 -4.27
N ASP A 809 15.48 -34.18 -5.31
CA ASP A 809 15.10 -33.92 -6.72
C ASP A 809 13.76 -34.61 -7.14
N SER A 810 13.30 -35.62 -6.40
CA SER A 810 12.08 -36.36 -6.73
C SER A 810 10.77 -35.65 -6.37
N ASN A 811 10.86 -34.58 -5.58
CA ASN A 811 9.72 -33.76 -5.16
C ASN A 811 9.51 -32.52 -6.02
N LEU A 812 10.43 -32.21 -6.94
CA LEU A 812 10.33 -31.08 -7.85
C LEU A 812 9.06 -31.15 -8.72
N VAL A 813 8.35 -30.02 -8.80
CA VAL A 813 7.11 -29.88 -9.58
C VAL A 813 7.09 -28.60 -10.40
N ILE A 814 6.48 -28.66 -11.59
CA ILE A 814 6.27 -27.48 -12.44
C ILE A 814 5.01 -26.76 -11.99
N THR A 815 5.13 -25.48 -11.63
CA THR A 815 4.01 -24.68 -11.09
C THR A 815 3.54 -23.59 -12.03
N GLU A 816 4.42 -23.04 -12.88
CA GLU A 816 4.07 -21.97 -13.81
C GLU A 816 4.72 -22.14 -15.19
N VAL A 817 4.07 -21.56 -16.20
CA VAL A 817 4.63 -21.32 -17.53
C VAL A 817 4.45 -19.84 -17.85
N ASN A 818 5.57 -19.14 -18.09
CA ASN A 818 5.61 -17.72 -18.40
C ASN A 818 4.82 -16.84 -17.39
N GLY A 819 4.98 -17.13 -16.09
CA GLY A 819 4.28 -16.46 -14.99
C GLY A 819 2.78 -16.79 -14.87
N THR A 820 2.30 -17.82 -15.58
CA THR A 820 0.92 -18.29 -15.50
C THR A 820 0.87 -19.65 -14.81
N PRO A 821 0.12 -19.79 -13.70
CA PRO A 821 -0.01 -21.06 -13.00
C PRO A 821 -0.53 -22.17 -13.93
N ILE A 822 0.14 -23.31 -13.89
CA ILE A 822 -0.22 -24.52 -14.62
C ILE A 822 -0.42 -25.67 -13.62
N THR A 823 -1.28 -26.62 -13.97
CA THR A 823 -1.51 -27.84 -13.18
C THR A 823 -1.62 -29.01 -14.13
N GLU A 824 -1.43 -30.23 -13.62
CA GLU A 824 -1.50 -31.45 -14.41
C GLU A 824 -2.78 -31.53 -15.27
N GLY A 825 -2.60 -31.64 -16.59
CA GLY A 825 -3.64 -31.66 -17.61
C GLY A 825 -4.21 -30.29 -18.03
N ALA A 826 -3.69 -29.18 -17.49
CA ALA A 826 -4.06 -27.83 -17.90
C ALA A 826 -3.17 -27.32 -19.05
N THR A 827 -3.73 -26.40 -19.84
CA THR A 827 -3.06 -25.76 -20.97
C THR A 827 -2.94 -24.26 -20.73
N VAL A 828 -1.74 -23.71 -20.94
CA VAL A 828 -1.45 -22.27 -21.00
C VAL A 828 -1.25 -21.88 -22.46
N THR A 829 -1.97 -20.85 -22.92
CA THR A 829 -1.77 -20.28 -24.26
C THR A 829 -0.90 -19.04 -24.17
N LEU A 830 0.26 -19.05 -24.81
CA LEU A 830 1.22 -17.95 -24.86
C LEU A 830 0.75 -16.83 -25.81
N ALA A 831 1.44 -15.69 -25.74
CA ALA A 831 1.06 -14.48 -26.50
C ALA A 831 1.20 -14.64 -28.02
N ASP A 832 2.10 -15.50 -28.48
CA ASP A 832 2.31 -15.87 -29.88
C ASP A 832 1.28 -16.91 -30.38
N GLY A 833 0.44 -17.44 -29.49
CA GLY A 833 -0.54 -18.48 -29.80
C GLY A 833 -0.07 -19.91 -29.51
N THR A 834 1.17 -20.10 -29.04
CA THR A 834 1.69 -21.41 -28.65
C THR A 834 0.87 -21.97 -27.48
N GLU A 835 0.45 -23.23 -27.55
CA GLU A 835 -0.24 -23.91 -26.45
C GLU A 835 0.72 -24.85 -25.72
N VAL A 836 0.90 -24.65 -24.41
CA VAL A 836 1.76 -25.46 -23.53
C VAL A 836 0.88 -26.22 -22.54
N THR A 837 0.93 -27.55 -22.56
CA THR A 837 0.11 -28.42 -21.69
C THR A 837 0.99 -29.27 -20.80
N LEU A 838 0.79 -29.20 -19.48
CA LEU A 838 1.50 -30.07 -18.54
C LEU A 838 0.85 -31.46 -18.52
N THR A 839 1.61 -32.50 -18.85
CA THR A 839 1.15 -33.88 -18.87
C THR A 839 2.19 -34.80 -18.25
N SER A 840 1.87 -35.42 -17.12
CA SER A 840 2.68 -36.40 -16.40
C SER A 840 4.08 -35.90 -16.05
N GLY A 841 4.20 -34.62 -15.69
CA GLY A 841 5.48 -33.97 -15.38
C GLY A 841 6.23 -33.41 -16.60
N GLU A 842 5.75 -33.65 -17.82
CA GLU A 842 6.37 -33.13 -19.06
C GLU A 842 5.54 -32.00 -19.68
N LEU A 843 6.17 -31.06 -20.37
CA LEU A 843 5.49 -30.00 -21.12
C LEU A 843 5.28 -30.42 -22.58
N VAL A 844 4.01 -30.54 -22.98
CA VAL A 844 3.61 -30.74 -24.38
C VAL A 844 3.37 -29.37 -25.02
N VAL A 845 4.26 -28.97 -25.93
CA VAL A 845 4.24 -27.69 -26.63
C VAL A 845 3.68 -27.87 -28.03
N THR A 846 2.58 -27.19 -28.33
CA THR A 846 1.94 -27.18 -29.65
C THR A 846 2.18 -25.82 -30.29
N PRO A 847 2.98 -25.75 -31.37
CA PRO A 847 3.20 -24.52 -32.13
C PRO A 847 1.88 -23.94 -32.67
N PRO A 848 1.77 -22.61 -32.85
CA PRO A 848 0.70 -22.03 -33.63
C PRO A 848 0.72 -22.59 -35.06
N ALA A 849 -0.47 -22.78 -35.65
CA ALA A 849 -0.58 -23.26 -37.02
C ALA A 849 0.20 -22.36 -37.98
N ASP A 850 1.00 -22.96 -38.85
CA ASP A 850 1.77 -22.32 -39.91
C ASP A 850 2.79 -21.28 -39.38
N SER A 851 3.20 -21.39 -38.11
CA SER A 851 4.26 -20.55 -37.54
C SER A 851 5.66 -21.07 -37.89
N THR A 852 6.49 -20.22 -38.48
CA THR A 852 7.92 -20.49 -38.72
C THR A 852 8.84 -19.89 -37.65
N ASP A 853 8.30 -19.05 -36.76
CA ASP A 853 9.08 -18.38 -35.73
C ASP A 853 9.49 -19.39 -34.63
N PRO A 854 10.74 -19.34 -34.12
CA PRO A 854 11.15 -20.19 -33.01
C PRO A 854 10.35 -19.85 -31.75
N ILE A 855 10.07 -20.87 -30.95
CA ILE A 855 9.30 -20.74 -29.70
C ILE A 855 10.29 -20.66 -28.53
N SER A 856 10.06 -19.73 -27.61
CA SER A 856 10.86 -19.59 -26.39
C SER A 856 9.98 -19.13 -25.23
N PHE A 857 10.05 -19.82 -24.10
CA PHE A 857 9.31 -19.48 -22.88
C PHE A 857 10.05 -19.98 -21.64
N VAL A 858 9.68 -19.45 -20.48
CA VAL A 858 10.19 -19.90 -19.18
C VAL A 858 9.18 -20.79 -18.48
N TYR A 859 9.65 -21.78 -17.73
CA TYR A 859 8.86 -22.56 -16.76
C TYR A 859 9.40 -22.29 -15.36
N THR A 860 8.57 -22.56 -14.34
CA THR A 860 8.95 -22.43 -12.94
C THR A 860 8.88 -23.81 -12.29
N VAL A 861 9.99 -24.24 -11.71
CA VAL A 861 10.09 -25.43 -10.87
C VAL A 861 9.99 -25.01 -9.40
N GLU A 862 9.28 -25.79 -8.60
CA GLU A 862 9.07 -25.59 -7.16
C GLU A 862 9.49 -26.87 -6.41
N ASP A 863 10.18 -26.70 -5.30
CA ASP A 863 10.50 -27.78 -4.34
C ASP A 863 9.35 -27.99 -3.32
N GLU A 864 9.50 -28.93 -2.39
CA GLU A 864 8.50 -29.19 -1.35
C GLU A 864 8.34 -28.08 -0.30
N ASP A 865 9.31 -27.18 -0.21
CA ASP A 865 9.32 -26.04 0.71
C ASP A 865 8.64 -24.81 0.09
N GLY A 866 8.29 -24.89 -1.20
CA GLY A 866 7.66 -23.83 -1.96
C GLY A 866 8.64 -22.76 -2.44
N LEU A 867 9.94 -23.07 -2.46
CA LEU A 867 10.95 -22.24 -3.11
C LEU A 867 11.01 -22.62 -4.59
N THR A 868 11.40 -21.67 -5.42
CA THR A 868 11.26 -21.79 -6.88
C THR A 868 12.47 -21.29 -7.63
N ASP A 869 12.71 -21.87 -8.80
CA ASP A 869 13.63 -21.33 -9.81
C ASP A 869 12.99 -21.40 -11.21
N GLU A 870 13.54 -20.65 -12.16
CA GLU A 870 13.04 -20.59 -13.54
C GLU A 870 14.04 -21.16 -14.53
N GLY A 871 13.60 -22.09 -15.38
CA GLY A 871 14.37 -22.60 -16.52
C GLY A 871 13.79 -22.11 -17.86
N GLN A 872 14.63 -22.06 -18.91
CA GLN A 872 14.24 -21.63 -20.24
C GLN A 872 14.09 -22.80 -21.21
N VAL A 873 12.95 -22.86 -21.92
CA VAL A 873 12.71 -23.80 -23.02
C VAL A 873 12.84 -23.07 -24.36
N ASP A 874 13.76 -23.52 -25.21
CA ASP A 874 13.94 -23.03 -26.58
C ASP A 874 13.63 -24.13 -27.62
N ILE A 875 12.64 -23.89 -28.48
CA ILE A 875 12.22 -24.82 -29.54
C ILE A 875 12.46 -24.21 -30.92
N THR A 876 13.20 -24.94 -31.76
CA THR A 876 13.39 -24.59 -33.17
C THR A 876 12.39 -25.34 -34.04
N LEU A 877 11.70 -24.61 -34.93
CA LEU A 877 10.80 -25.17 -35.93
C LEU A 877 11.54 -25.40 -37.25
N THR A 878 11.28 -26.53 -37.91
CA THR A 878 11.83 -26.88 -39.24
C THR A 878 10.72 -27.22 -40.23
N GLN A 879 10.91 -26.85 -41.49
CA GLN A 879 10.00 -27.18 -42.60
C GLN A 879 10.45 -28.46 -43.31
N GLU A 880 9.51 -29.22 -43.86
CA GLU A 880 9.78 -30.40 -44.70
C GLU A 880 9.52 -30.10 -46.18
N PRO A 881 10.31 -30.64 -47.12
CA PRO A 881 10.04 -30.46 -48.55
C PRO A 881 8.74 -31.18 -48.96
N PRO A 882 8.06 -30.73 -50.03
CA PRO A 882 6.92 -31.45 -50.59
C PRO A 882 7.32 -32.84 -51.08
N VAL A 883 6.34 -33.70 -51.32
CA VAL A 883 6.51 -35.05 -51.86
C VAL A 883 5.70 -35.15 -53.15
N ALA A 884 6.39 -35.28 -54.27
CA ALA A 884 5.75 -35.42 -55.59
C ALA A 884 5.24 -36.86 -55.83
N ASP A 885 4.09 -37.02 -56.49
CA ASP A 885 3.59 -38.30 -57.02
C ASP A 885 4.02 -38.47 -58.49
N ASP A 886 3.98 -39.71 -59.00
CA ASP A 886 4.31 -39.98 -60.41
C ASP A 886 3.03 -40.14 -61.24
N GLU A 887 2.87 -39.39 -62.32
CA GLU A 887 1.70 -39.50 -63.21
C GLU A 887 1.91 -40.42 -64.39
N THR A 888 0.81 -41.07 -64.77
CA THR A 888 0.74 -41.82 -66.04
C THR A 888 -0.47 -41.38 -66.85
N ALA A 889 -0.29 -41.24 -68.17
CA ALA A 889 -1.39 -40.97 -69.09
C ALA A 889 -1.25 -41.75 -70.41
N VAL A 890 -2.35 -41.82 -71.15
CA VAL A 890 -2.40 -42.46 -72.46
C VAL A 890 -3.12 -41.51 -73.41
N THR A 891 -2.57 -41.32 -74.60
CA THR A 891 -3.21 -40.55 -75.67
C THR A 891 -2.95 -41.22 -77.02
N THR A 892 -3.71 -40.83 -78.03
CA THR A 892 -3.38 -41.22 -79.40
C THR A 892 -2.27 -40.32 -79.94
N ILE A 893 -1.52 -40.81 -80.93
CA ILE A 893 -0.54 -39.98 -81.65
C ILE A 893 -1.18 -38.69 -82.16
N ASN A 894 -0.38 -37.64 -82.33
CA ASN A 894 -0.82 -36.34 -82.82
C ASN A 894 -1.89 -35.64 -81.96
N THR A 895 -2.28 -36.21 -80.80
CA THR A 895 -3.31 -35.69 -79.90
C THR A 895 -2.69 -35.20 -78.59
N PRO A 896 -2.77 -33.89 -78.28
CA PRO A 896 -2.34 -33.37 -76.99
C PRO A 896 -3.13 -33.97 -75.83
N VAL A 897 -2.46 -34.19 -74.71
CA VAL A 897 -3.05 -34.68 -73.45
C VAL A 897 -2.79 -33.69 -72.32
N THR A 898 -3.76 -33.52 -71.43
CA THR A 898 -3.61 -32.74 -70.21
C THR A 898 -3.39 -33.68 -69.04
N VAL A 899 -2.36 -33.42 -68.24
CA VAL A 899 -2.01 -34.18 -67.03
C VAL A 899 -2.08 -33.21 -65.84
N ASP A 900 -2.86 -33.56 -64.82
CA ASP A 900 -2.86 -32.87 -63.53
C ASP A 900 -1.73 -33.46 -62.69
N VAL A 901 -0.62 -32.74 -62.61
CA VAL A 901 0.62 -33.18 -61.94
C VAL A 901 0.71 -32.71 -60.50
N LEU A 902 -0.31 -32.00 -59.99
CA LEU A 902 -0.43 -31.69 -58.57
C LEU A 902 -1.41 -32.66 -57.88
N GLU A 903 -2.07 -33.55 -58.65
CA GLU A 903 -2.98 -34.54 -58.09
C GLU A 903 -2.17 -35.66 -57.41
N GLY A 904 -2.14 -35.64 -56.07
CA GLY A 904 -1.47 -36.69 -55.29
C GLY A 904 -0.18 -36.23 -54.63
N ASP A 905 0.36 -35.09 -55.06
CA ASP A 905 1.44 -34.37 -54.36
C ASP A 905 0.99 -33.96 -52.95
N VAL A 906 1.88 -34.09 -51.98
CA VAL A 906 1.61 -33.79 -50.57
C VAL A 906 2.69 -32.87 -50.03
N ASP A 907 2.27 -31.80 -49.36
CA ASP A 907 3.12 -31.03 -48.46
C ASP A 907 3.04 -31.64 -47.04
N PRO A 908 4.12 -32.23 -46.50
CA PRO A 908 4.12 -32.75 -45.13
C PRO A 908 3.81 -31.69 -44.06
N ASP A 909 4.01 -30.41 -44.35
CA ASP A 909 3.70 -29.29 -43.45
C ASP A 909 2.19 -28.96 -43.42
N GLY A 910 1.40 -29.55 -44.32
CA GLY A 910 -0.06 -29.67 -44.21
C GLY A 910 -0.87 -28.75 -45.12
N ASP A 911 -0.26 -28.17 -46.15
CA ASP A 911 -0.83 -27.12 -46.97
C ASP A 911 -0.64 -27.31 -48.49
N ASP A 912 -0.87 -28.54 -48.96
CA ASP A 912 -0.91 -29.00 -50.37
C ASP A 912 -1.48 -28.00 -51.39
N SER A 913 -2.40 -27.13 -50.97
CA SER A 913 -2.98 -26.09 -51.83
C SER A 913 -2.03 -24.99 -52.30
N ASN A 914 -0.85 -24.87 -51.67
CA ASN A 914 0.17 -23.88 -52.00
C ASN A 914 1.22 -24.41 -52.99
N LEU A 915 1.22 -25.73 -53.26
CA LEU A 915 2.15 -26.36 -54.18
C LEU A 915 2.05 -25.79 -55.60
N VAL A 916 3.20 -25.52 -56.20
CA VAL A 916 3.31 -24.96 -57.56
C VAL A 916 4.36 -25.68 -58.40
N ILE A 917 4.08 -25.79 -59.70
CA ILE A 917 5.03 -26.35 -60.68
C ILE A 917 6.01 -25.27 -61.12
N THR A 918 7.30 -25.48 -60.89
CA THR A 918 8.35 -24.48 -61.16
C THR A 918 9.24 -24.86 -62.34
N GLU A 919 9.47 -26.15 -62.58
CA GLU A 919 10.34 -26.63 -63.65
C GLU A 919 9.79 -27.86 -64.38
N VAL A 920 10.18 -28.02 -65.65
CA VAL A 920 10.01 -29.25 -66.44
C VAL A 920 11.36 -29.63 -67.03
N ASN A 921 11.84 -30.84 -66.74
CA ASN A 921 13.19 -31.33 -67.11
C ASN A 921 14.31 -30.33 -66.75
N GLY A 922 14.25 -29.72 -65.56
CA GLY A 922 15.21 -28.72 -65.08
C GLY A 922 15.16 -27.38 -65.82
N THR A 923 14.10 -27.12 -66.59
CA THR A 923 13.87 -25.84 -67.28
C THR A 923 12.72 -25.10 -66.60
N PRO A 924 12.93 -23.87 -66.11
CA PRO A 924 11.88 -23.09 -65.47
C PRO A 924 10.66 -22.90 -66.39
N ILE A 925 9.48 -23.17 -65.86
CA ILE A 925 8.20 -22.98 -66.52
C ILE A 925 7.36 -22.00 -65.70
N THR A 926 6.46 -21.27 -66.36
CA THR A 926 5.52 -20.36 -65.70
C THR A 926 4.16 -20.49 -66.39
N GLU A 927 3.10 -20.07 -65.72
CA GLU A 927 1.74 -20.15 -66.26
C GLU A 927 1.63 -19.60 -67.69
N GLY A 928 1.16 -20.43 -68.62
CA GLY A 928 1.01 -20.14 -70.05
C GLY A 928 2.30 -20.24 -70.87
N ALA A 929 3.43 -20.61 -70.28
CA ALA A 929 4.69 -20.85 -70.99
C ALA A 929 4.81 -22.30 -71.48
N THR A 930 5.52 -22.49 -72.59
CA THR A 930 5.80 -23.80 -73.19
C THR A 930 7.29 -24.12 -73.09
N VAL A 931 7.62 -25.32 -72.62
CA VAL A 931 8.95 -25.93 -72.67
C VAL A 931 8.96 -26.97 -73.78
N THR A 932 9.90 -26.87 -74.71
CA THR A 932 10.12 -27.89 -75.75
C THR A 932 11.23 -28.84 -75.32
N LEU A 933 10.91 -30.12 -75.19
CA LEU A 933 11.85 -31.18 -74.81
C LEU A 933 12.77 -31.58 -75.98
N ALA A 934 13.81 -32.37 -75.66
CA ALA A 934 14.83 -32.74 -76.63
C ALA A 934 14.32 -33.65 -77.77
N ASP A 935 13.27 -34.42 -77.51
CA ASP A 935 12.57 -35.27 -78.48
C ASP A 935 11.56 -34.49 -79.34
N GLY A 936 11.35 -33.20 -79.06
CA GLY A 936 10.40 -32.32 -79.75
C GLY A 936 9.03 -32.22 -79.09
N THR A 937 8.81 -32.90 -77.96
CA THR A 937 7.56 -32.79 -77.18
C THR A 937 7.41 -31.36 -76.65
N GLU A 938 6.22 -30.77 -76.78
CA GLU A 938 5.91 -29.45 -76.21
C GLU A 938 5.06 -29.60 -74.94
N VAL A 939 5.55 -29.11 -73.80
CA VAL A 939 4.86 -29.14 -72.50
C VAL A 939 4.49 -27.72 -72.11
N THR A 940 3.20 -27.44 -71.90
CA THR A 940 2.68 -26.10 -71.56
C THR A 940 1.96 -26.14 -70.22
N LEU A 941 2.38 -25.31 -69.27
CA LEU A 941 1.68 -25.17 -67.99
C LEU A 941 0.43 -24.30 -68.18
N THR A 942 -0.74 -24.83 -67.84
CA THR A 942 -2.03 -24.14 -67.91
C THR A 942 -2.87 -24.43 -66.67
N SER A 943 -3.05 -23.42 -65.84
CA SER A 943 -3.91 -23.45 -64.64
C SER A 943 -3.57 -24.58 -63.67
N GLY A 944 -2.27 -24.85 -63.48
CA GLY A 944 -1.77 -25.93 -62.62
C GLY A 944 -1.59 -27.28 -63.32
N GLU A 945 -2.14 -27.45 -64.52
CA GLU A 945 -2.04 -28.70 -65.29
C GLU A 945 -0.98 -28.58 -66.40
N LEU A 946 -0.32 -29.70 -66.74
CA LEU A 946 0.60 -29.78 -67.87
C LEU A 946 -0.12 -30.29 -69.13
N VAL A 947 -0.19 -29.43 -70.15
CA VAL A 947 -0.65 -29.82 -71.49
C VAL A 947 0.55 -30.30 -72.31
N VAL A 948 0.60 -31.60 -72.58
CA VAL A 948 1.67 -32.26 -73.31
C VAL A 948 1.23 -32.53 -74.74
N THR A 949 1.95 -31.95 -75.70
CA THR A 949 1.74 -32.16 -77.14
C THR A 949 2.85 -33.06 -77.68
N PRO A 950 2.53 -34.30 -78.09
CA PRO A 950 3.50 -35.19 -78.73
C PRO A 950 4.13 -34.57 -79.99
N PRO A 951 5.39 -34.91 -80.33
CA PRO A 951 5.93 -34.59 -81.64
C PRO A 951 5.07 -35.24 -82.74
N ALA A 952 4.90 -34.53 -83.86
CA ALA A 952 4.12 -35.05 -84.99
C ALA A 952 4.66 -36.41 -85.45
N ASP A 953 3.75 -37.37 -85.63
CA ASP A 953 4.01 -38.72 -86.12
C ASP A 953 5.02 -39.52 -85.25
N SER A 954 5.18 -39.15 -83.97
CA SER A 954 5.98 -39.90 -83.00
C SER A 954 5.21 -41.07 -82.39
N THR A 955 5.80 -42.28 -82.44
CA THR A 955 5.28 -43.49 -81.76
C THR A 955 6.07 -43.85 -80.49
N ASP A 956 7.16 -43.14 -80.22
CA ASP A 956 7.95 -43.33 -79.01
C ASP A 956 7.16 -42.80 -77.79
N PRO A 957 7.14 -43.54 -76.65
CA PRO A 957 6.51 -43.04 -75.43
C PRO A 957 7.24 -41.79 -74.92
N ILE A 958 6.47 -40.89 -74.30
CA ILE A 958 6.99 -39.63 -73.75
C ILE A 958 7.24 -39.81 -72.26
N SER A 959 8.37 -39.29 -71.77
CA SER A 959 8.74 -39.35 -70.35
C SER A 959 9.55 -38.11 -69.97
N PHE A 960 9.15 -37.43 -68.91
CA PHE A 960 9.86 -36.25 -68.38
C PHE A 960 9.59 -36.08 -66.88
N VAL A 961 10.45 -35.31 -66.21
CA VAL A 961 10.24 -34.92 -64.79
C VAL A 961 9.68 -33.51 -64.68
N TYR A 962 8.86 -33.28 -63.67
CA TYR A 962 8.45 -31.94 -63.22
C TYR A 962 9.00 -31.69 -61.82
N THR A 963 9.09 -30.41 -61.43
CA THR A 963 9.48 -30.00 -60.08
C THR A 963 8.32 -29.27 -59.43
N VAL A 964 7.90 -29.76 -58.27
CA VAL A 964 6.94 -29.11 -57.38
C VAL A 964 7.71 -28.34 -56.31
N GLU A 965 7.23 -27.13 -55.99
CA GLU A 965 7.77 -26.24 -54.96
C GLU A 965 6.66 -25.88 -53.97
N ASP A 966 6.96 -25.90 -52.68
CA ASP A 966 6.10 -25.37 -51.62
C ASP A 966 6.21 -23.84 -51.50
N GLU A 967 5.49 -23.19 -50.60
CA GLU A 967 5.58 -21.74 -50.39
C GLU A 967 6.88 -21.28 -49.73
N ASP A 968 7.64 -22.20 -49.14
CA ASP A 968 8.94 -21.95 -48.50
C ASP A 968 10.12 -22.09 -49.46
N GLY A 969 9.87 -22.57 -50.69
CA GLY A 969 10.86 -22.75 -51.75
C GLY A 969 11.66 -24.06 -51.64
N LEU A 970 11.19 -25.04 -50.85
CA LEU A 970 11.69 -26.40 -50.92
C LEU A 970 11.00 -27.14 -52.08
N THR A 971 11.66 -28.16 -52.60
CA THR A 971 11.26 -28.78 -53.87
C THR A 971 11.42 -30.29 -53.85
N ASP A 972 10.59 -30.96 -54.64
CA ASP A 972 10.72 -32.38 -55.01
C ASP A 972 10.39 -32.59 -56.50
N GLU A 973 10.79 -33.73 -57.05
CA GLU A 973 10.59 -34.06 -58.47
C GLU A 973 9.68 -35.29 -58.64
N GLY A 974 8.64 -35.16 -59.47
CA GLY A 974 7.77 -36.26 -59.91
C GLY A 974 7.99 -36.61 -61.39
N GLN A 975 7.63 -37.82 -61.79
CA GLN A 975 7.79 -38.33 -63.15
C GLN A 975 6.46 -38.49 -63.89
N VAL A 976 6.37 -37.91 -65.11
CA VAL A 976 5.24 -38.09 -66.03
C VAL A 976 5.61 -39.07 -67.14
N ASP A 977 4.87 -40.17 -67.24
CA ASP A 977 5.01 -41.17 -68.32
C ASP A 977 3.73 -41.23 -69.19
N ILE A 978 3.86 -40.94 -70.49
CA ILE A 978 2.75 -40.96 -71.45
C ILE A 978 2.97 -42.03 -72.51
N THR A 979 2.00 -42.94 -72.63
CA THR A 979 1.97 -43.94 -73.71
C THR A 979 1.17 -43.42 -74.90
N LEU A 980 1.76 -43.48 -76.09
CA LEU A 980 1.08 -43.16 -77.36
C LEU A 980 0.44 -44.42 -77.95
N THR A 981 -0.76 -44.27 -78.50
CA THR A 981 -1.53 -45.33 -79.17
C THR A 981 -1.91 -44.90 -80.58
N GLN A 982 -1.98 -45.86 -81.50
CA GLN A 982 -2.40 -45.65 -82.89
C GLN A 982 -3.86 -46.06 -83.05
N GLU A 983 -4.60 -45.40 -83.94
CA GLU A 983 -5.97 -45.77 -84.32
C GLU A 983 -6.00 -46.51 -85.66
N PRO A 984 -6.88 -47.51 -85.86
CA PRO A 984 -7.01 -48.15 -87.17
C PRO A 984 -7.56 -47.17 -88.22
N PRO A 985 -7.26 -47.39 -89.51
CA PRO A 985 -7.86 -46.60 -90.59
C PRO A 985 -9.37 -46.81 -90.63
N VAL A 986 -10.08 -45.91 -91.30
CA VAL A 986 -11.53 -45.97 -91.52
C VAL A 986 -11.79 -46.07 -93.01
N ALA A 987 -12.32 -47.21 -93.46
CA ALA A 987 -12.66 -47.45 -94.86
C ALA A 987 -14.01 -46.80 -95.25
N ASP A 988 -14.12 -46.26 -96.46
CA ASP A 988 -15.38 -45.80 -97.07
C ASP A 988 -15.98 -46.91 -97.97
N ASP A 989 -17.27 -46.81 -98.30
CA ASP A 989 -17.93 -47.78 -99.19
C ASP A 989 -18.03 -47.24 -100.63
N GLU A 990 -17.54 -47.98 -101.63
CA GLU A 990 -17.64 -47.56 -103.03
C GLU A 990 -18.84 -48.14 -103.78
N THR A 991 -19.34 -47.34 -104.73
CA THR A 991 -20.31 -47.80 -105.72
C THR A 991 -19.87 -47.49 -107.13
N ALA A 992 -20.06 -48.45 -108.04
CA ALA A 992 -19.79 -48.22 -109.47
C ALA A 992 -20.86 -48.85 -110.39
N VAL A 993 -20.86 -48.42 -111.64
CA VAL A 993 -21.78 -48.93 -112.67
C VAL A 993 -21.00 -49.22 -113.94
N THR A 994 -21.19 -50.40 -114.52
CA THR A 994 -20.56 -50.77 -115.80
C THR A 994 -21.52 -51.53 -116.70
N THR A 995 -21.17 -51.70 -117.97
CA THR A 995 -21.91 -52.58 -118.87
C THR A 995 -21.45 -54.02 -118.73
N ILE A 996 -22.35 -54.98 -118.97
CA ILE A 996 -22.03 -56.41 -119.01
C ILE A 996 -20.80 -56.67 -119.89
N ASN A 997 -19.92 -57.58 -119.45
CA ASN A 997 -18.65 -57.92 -120.11
C ASN A 997 -17.63 -56.76 -120.21
N THR A 998 -17.82 -55.66 -119.49
CA THR A 998 -16.89 -54.52 -119.46
C THR A 998 -16.25 -54.40 -118.08
N PRO A 999 -14.92 -54.59 -117.96
CA PRO A 999 -14.21 -54.30 -116.71
C PRO A 999 -14.41 -52.85 -116.28
N VAL A 1000 -14.48 -52.62 -114.98
CA VAL A 1000 -14.54 -51.29 -114.35
C VAL A 1000 -13.39 -51.13 -113.37
N THR A 1001 -12.86 -49.93 -113.28
CA THR A 1001 -11.85 -49.57 -112.27
C THR A 1001 -12.55 -48.80 -111.17
N VAL A 1002 -12.34 -49.20 -109.92
CA VAL A 1002 -12.86 -48.54 -108.72
C VAL A 1002 -11.65 -48.07 -107.92
N ASP A 1003 -11.59 -46.77 -107.61
CA ASP A 1003 -10.62 -46.21 -106.67
C ASP A 1003 -11.19 -46.42 -105.27
N VAL A 1004 -10.64 -47.39 -104.54
CA VAL A 1004 -11.14 -47.83 -103.22
C VAL A 1004 -10.36 -47.21 -102.07
N LEU A 1005 -9.40 -46.33 -102.36
CA LEU A 1005 -8.74 -45.51 -101.35
C LEU A 1005 -9.31 -44.08 -101.34
N GLU A 1006 -10.21 -43.75 -102.27
CA GLU A 1006 -10.84 -42.43 -102.32
C GLU A 1006 -11.91 -42.32 -101.23
N GLY A 1007 -11.59 -41.63 -100.13
CA GLY A 1007 -12.53 -41.38 -99.03
C GLY A 1007 -12.18 -42.11 -97.74
N ASP A 1008 -11.29 -43.12 -97.82
CA ASP A 1008 -10.65 -43.75 -96.67
C ASP A 1008 -9.82 -42.70 -95.90
N VAL A 1009 -9.87 -42.76 -94.57
CA VAL A 1009 -9.18 -41.82 -93.67
C VAL A 1009 -8.40 -42.60 -92.63
N ASP A 1010 -7.15 -42.25 -92.43
CA ASP A 1010 -6.38 -42.62 -91.26
C ASP A 1010 -6.58 -41.56 -90.15
N PRO A 1011 -7.20 -41.90 -88.99
CA PRO A 1011 -7.34 -40.96 -87.89
C PRO A 1011 -6.01 -40.42 -87.35
N ASP A 1012 -4.89 -41.12 -87.59
CA ASP A 1012 -3.55 -40.69 -87.16
C ASP A 1012 -2.96 -39.61 -88.09
N GLY A 1013 -3.57 -39.35 -89.25
CA GLY A 1013 -3.32 -38.17 -90.09
C GLY A 1013 -2.46 -38.40 -91.33
N ASP A 1014 -2.27 -39.66 -91.72
CA ASP A 1014 -1.36 -40.16 -92.74
C ASP A 1014 -2.03 -40.98 -93.86
N ASP A 1015 -3.28 -40.62 -94.23
CA ASP A 1015 -4.10 -41.20 -95.34
C ASP A 1015 -3.31 -41.63 -96.59
N SER A 1016 -2.20 -40.96 -96.90
CA SER A 1016 -1.33 -41.28 -98.04
C SER A 1016 -0.61 -42.64 -97.97
N ASN A 1017 -0.58 -43.27 -96.80
CA ASN A 1017 0.11 -44.54 -96.55
C ASN A 1017 -0.83 -45.75 -96.55
N LEU A 1018 -2.15 -45.52 -96.64
CA LEU A 1018 -3.16 -46.57 -96.74
C LEU A 1018 -2.95 -47.46 -97.97
N VAL A 1019 -3.03 -48.78 -97.77
CA VAL A 1019 -2.86 -49.80 -98.81
C VAL A 1019 -3.96 -50.85 -98.76
N ILE A 1020 -4.33 -51.36 -99.93
CA ILE A 1020 -5.29 -52.47 -100.04
C ILE A 1020 -4.56 -53.80 -99.90
N THR A 1021 -4.92 -54.58 -98.88
CA THR A 1021 -4.23 -55.84 -98.53
C THR A 1021 -5.05 -57.07 -98.85
N GLU A 1022 -6.38 -56.99 -98.79
CA GLU A 1022 -7.26 -58.13 -99.05
C GLU A 1022 -8.51 -57.76 -99.89
N VAL A 1023 -9.05 -58.77 -100.59
CA VAL A 1023 -10.38 -58.73 -101.22
C VAL A 1023 -11.15 -59.98 -100.79
N ASN A 1024 -12.31 -59.81 -100.15
CA ASN A 1024 -13.14 -60.88 -99.57
C ASN A 1024 -12.32 -61.85 -98.68
N GLY A 1025 -11.45 -61.32 -97.83
CA GLY A 1025 -10.59 -62.10 -96.93
C GLY A 1025 -9.48 -62.89 -97.64
N THR A 1026 -9.18 -62.56 -98.90
CA THR A 1026 -8.09 -63.17 -99.67
C THR A 1026 -7.01 -62.12 -99.93
N PRO A 1027 -5.75 -62.37 -99.52
CA PRO A 1027 -4.67 -61.42 -99.75
C PRO A 1027 -4.49 -61.10 -101.23
N ILE A 1028 -4.38 -59.80 -101.53
CA ILE A 1028 -4.12 -59.27 -102.85
C ILE A 1028 -2.84 -58.42 -102.81
N THR A 1029 -2.07 -58.44 -103.89
CA THR A 1029 -0.87 -57.60 -104.04
C THR A 1029 -0.93 -56.92 -105.39
N GLU A 1030 -0.22 -55.80 -105.54
CA GLU A 1030 -0.15 -55.06 -106.80
C GLU A 1030 0.07 -55.96 -108.03
N GLY A 1031 -0.84 -55.88 -109.00
CA GLY A 1031 -0.86 -56.67 -110.24
C GLY A 1031 -1.39 -58.10 -110.11
N ALA A 1032 -1.82 -58.54 -108.92
CA ALA A 1032 -2.44 -59.84 -108.70
C ALA A 1032 -3.96 -59.78 -108.87
N THR A 1033 -4.54 -60.92 -109.26
CA THR A 1033 -6.00 -61.08 -109.46
C THR A 1033 -6.56 -62.08 -108.44
N VAL A 1034 -7.60 -61.67 -107.73
CA VAL A 1034 -8.45 -62.54 -106.91
C VAL A 1034 -9.71 -62.88 -107.70
N THR A 1035 -10.02 -64.18 -107.83
CA THR A 1035 -11.27 -64.63 -108.46
C THR A 1035 -12.29 -64.96 -107.36
N LEU A 1036 -13.41 -64.25 -107.36
CA LEU A 1036 -14.52 -64.44 -106.43
C LEU A 1036 -15.35 -65.68 -106.77
N ALA A 1037 -16.19 -66.12 -105.83
CA ALA A 1037 -16.98 -67.34 -105.95
C ALA A 1037 -18.03 -67.31 -107.08
N ASP A 1038 -18.49 -66.11 -107.45
CA ASP A 1038 -19.40 -65.85 -108.56
C ASP A 1038 -18.69 -65.81 -109.94
N GLY A 1039 -17.36 -65.91 -109.95
CA GLY A 1039 -16.51 -65.84 -111.14
C GLY A 1039 -16.02 -64.43 -111.49
N THR A 1040 -16.28 -63.42 -110.66
CA THR A 1040 -15.76 -62.06 -110.82
C THR A 1040 -14.24 -62.07 -110.59
N GLU A 1041 -13.48 -61.43 -111.47
CA GLU A 1041 -12.03 -61.26 -111.31
C GLU A 1041 -11.71 -59.84 -110.86
N VAL A 1042 -11.13 -59.68 -109.67
CA VAL A 1042 -10.71 -58.40 -109.10
C VAL A 1042 -9.19 -58.31 -109.14
N THR A 1043 -8.63 -57.29 -109.81
CA THR A 1043 -7.18 -57.10 -109.95
C THR A 1043 -6.76 -55.76 -109.34
N LEU A 1044 -5.85 -55.78 -108.38
CA LEU A 1044 -5.27 -54.54 -107.83
C LEU A 1044 -4.27 -53.96 -108.82
N THR A 1045 -4.46 -52.70 -109.23
CA THR A 1045 -3.57 -51.98 -110.15
C THR A 1045 -3.41 -50.54 -109.68
N SER A 1046 -2.23 -50.21 -109.18
CA SER A 1046 -1.80 -48.88 -108.77
C SER A 1046 -2.72 -48.22 -107.75
N GLY A 1047 -3.16 -48.99 -106.76
CA GLY A 1047 -4.10 -48.55 -105.71
C GLY A 1047 -5.58 -48.70 -106.07
N GLU A 1048 -5.92 -48.94 -107.34
CA GLU A 1048 -7.30 -49.11 -107.79
C GLU A 1048 -7.65 -50.59 -108.00
N LEU A 1049 -8.90 -50.98 -107.75
CA LEU A 1049 -9.42 -52.31 -108.04
C LEU A 1049 -10.06 -52.36 -109.43
N VAL A 1050 -9.45 -53.11 -110.34
CA VAL A 1050 -10.00 -53.41 -111.66
C VAL A 1050 -10.87 -54.66 -111.56
N VAL A 1051 -12.18 -54.48 -111.61
CA VAL A 1051 -13.19 -55.53 -111.46
C VAL A 1051 -13.71 -55.95 -112.83
N THR A 1052 -13.50 -57.22 -113.19
CA THR A 1052 -13.98 -57.84 -114.42
C THR A 1052 -15.19 -58.73 -114.12
N PRO A 1053 -16.40 -58.36 -114.57
CA PRO A 1053 -17.59 -59.18 -114.38
C PRO A 1053 -17.48 -60.55 -115.07
N PRO A 1054 -18.11 -61.61 -114.51
CA PRO A 1054 -18.18 -62.90 -115.19
C PRO A 1054 -18.87 -62.76 -116.55
N ALA A 1055 -18.40 -63.52 -117.54
CA ALA A 1055 -18.94 -63.47 -118.90
C ALA A 1055 -20.46 -63.70 -118.90
N ASP A 1056 -21.18 -62.77 -119.53
CA ASP A 1056 -22.63 -62.75 -119.66
C ASP A 1056 -23.42 -62.70 -118.32
N SER A 1057 -22.78 -62.31 -117.20
CA SER A 1057 -23.46 -62.09 -115.91
C SER A 1057 -24.33 -60.83 -115.92
N THR A 1058 -25.54 -60.93 -115.34
CA THR A 1058 -26.43 -59.78 -115.10
C THR A 1058 -26.64 -59.49 -113.61
N ASP A 1059 -26.07 -60.33 -112.74
CA ASP A 1059 -26.21 -60.17 -111.30
C ASP A 1059 -25.26 -59.04 -110.83
N PRO A 1060 -25.69 -58.19 -109.86
CA PRO A 1060 -24.80 -57.18 -109.30
C PRO A 1060 -23.61 -57.86 -108.61
N ILE A 1061 -22.46 -57.18 -108.63
CA ILE A 1061 -21.23 -57.63 -107.96
C ILE A 1061 -21.13 -56.90 -106.63
N SER A 1062 -20.75 -57.62 -105.59
CA SER A 1062 -20.54 -57.06 -104.25
C SER A 1062 -19.41 -57.83 -103.56
N PHE A 1063 -18.44 -57.11 -103.01
CA PHE A 1063 -17.32 -57.69 -102.25
C PHE A 1063 -16.76 -56.66 -101.26
N VAL A 1064 -16.09 -57.15 -100.23
CA VAL A 1064 -15.33 -56.29 -99.29
C VAL A 1064 -13.87 -56.20 -99.70
N TYR A 1065 -13.25 -55.06 -99.43
CA TYR A 1065 -11.80 -54.89 -99.46
C TYR A 1065 -11.32 -54.55 -98.04
N THR A 1066 -10.05 -54.82 -97.78
CA THR A 1066 -9.40 -54.45 -96.51
C THR A 1066 -8.35 -53.40 -96.80
N VAL A 1067 -8.47 -52.25 -96.14
CA VAL A 1067 -7.44 -51.20 -96.09
C VAL A 1067 -6.59 -51.41 -94.85
N GLU A 1068 -5.28 -51.26 -95.00
CA GLU A 1068 -4.27 -51.35 -93.94
C GLU A 1068 -3.45 -50.06 -93.93
N ASP A 1069 -3.17 -49.54 -92.74
CA ASP A 1069 -2.24 -48.41 -92.53
C ASP A 1069 -0.76 -48.88 -92.52
N GLU A 1070 0.20 -47.97 -92.31
CA GLU A 1070 1.61 -48.33 -92.17
C GLU A 1070 1.95 -49.19 -90.94
N ASP A 1071 1.09 -49.15 -89.92
CA ASP A 1071 1.27 -49.80 -88.63
C ASP A 1071 0.68 -51.22 -88.60
N GLY A 1072 -0.03 -51.61 -89.66
CA GLY A 1072 -0.64 -52.91 -89.84
C GLY A 1072 -2.01 -53.04 -89.15
N LEU A 1073 -2.64 -51.93 -88.76
CA LEU A 1073 -4.05 -51.91 -88.38
C LEU A 1073 -4.90 -51.82 -89.64
N THR A 1074 -6.13 -52.32 -89.55
CA THR A 1074 -6.96 -52.59 -90.73
C THR A 1074 -8.42 -52.27 -90.49
N ASP A 1075 -9.11 -51.86 -91.53
CA ASP A 1075 -10.57 -51.76 -91.60
C ASP A 1075 -11.10 -52.29 -92.95
N GLU A 1076 -12.40 -52.58 -93.03
CA GLU A 1076 -13.03 -53.15 -94.22
C GLU A 1076 -14.07 -52.20 -94.84
N GLY A 1077 -13.95 -51.94 -96.15
CA GLY A 1077 -14.94 -51.21 -96.95
C GLY A 1077 -15.67 -52.13 -97.94
N GLN A 1078 -16.86 -51.73 -98.41
CA GLN A 1078 -17.70 -52.50 -99.33
C GLN A 1078 -17.76 -51.88 -100.74
N VAL A 1079 -17.45 -52.67 -101.77
CA VAL A 1079 -17.63 -52.29 -103.18
C VAL A 1079 -18.89 -52.93 -103.76
N ASP A 1080 -19.84 -52.10 -104.21
CA ASP A 1080 -21.07 -52.53 -104.90
C ASP A 1080 -21.11 -52.05 -106.36
N ILE A 1081 -21.18 -52.99 -107.32
CA ILE A 1081 -21.18 -52.70 -108.77
C ILE A 1081 -22.48 -53.16 -109.42
N THR A 1082 -23.18 -52.22 -110.06
CA THR A 1082 -24.37 -52.51 -110.86
C THR A 1082 -24.01 -52.75 -112.34
N LEU A 1083 -24.44 -53.89 -112.90
CA LEU A 1083 -24.26 -54.22 -114.32
C LEU A 1083 -25.45 -53.76 -115.17
N THR A 1084 -25.16 -53.13 -116.31
CA THR A 1084 -26.16 -52.67 -117.28
C THR A 1084 -25.97 -53.36 -118.65
N GLN A 1085 -27.06 -53.59 -119.40
CA GLN A 1085 -26.99 -54.17 -120.75
C GLN A 1085 -27.39 -53.14 -121.80
N GLU A 1086 -26.58 -52.99 -122.86
CA GLU A 1086 -26.97 -52.18 -124.01
C GLU A 1086 -28.00 -52.92 -124.90
N PRO A 1087 -28.97 -52.21 -125.50
CA PRO A 1087 -29.98 -52.82 -126.36
C PRO A 1087 -29.36 -53.40 -127.66
N PRO A 1088 -29.90 -54.52 -128.20
CA PRO A 1088 -29.39 -55.10 -129.45
C PRO A 1088 -29.60 -54.17 -130.66
N VAL A 1089 -28.60 -54.07 -131.53
CA VAL A 1089 -28.66 -53.34 -132.82
C VAL A 1089 -29.02 -54.33 -133.93
N ALA A 1090 -30.09 -54.04 -134.71
CA ALA A 1090 -30.50 -54.84 -135.86
C ALA A 1090 -29.69 -54.47 -137.12
N ASP A 1091 -29.30 -55.47 -137.93
CA ASP A 1091 -28.71 -55.31 -139.27
C ASP A 1091 -29.80 -55.58 -140.34
N ASP A 1092 -29.74 -54.89 -141.49
CA ASP A 1092 -30.76 -55.00 -142.55
C ASP A 1092 -30.29 -55.95 -143.68
N GLU A 1093 -30.91 -57.13 -143.84
CA GLU A 1093 -30.61 -58.03 -144.95
C GLU A 1093 -31.35 -57.66 -146.26
N THR A 1094 -30.61 -57.61 -147.38
CA THR A 1094 -31.17 -57.42 -148.73
C THR A 1094 -30.90 -58.64 -149.64
N ALA A 1095 -31.94 -59.22 -150.22
CA ALA A 1095 -31.82 -60.20 -151.31
C ALA A 1095 -32.67 -59.83 -152.54
N VAL A 1096 -32.07 -59.96 -153.73
CA VAL A 1096 -32.68 -59.66 -155.04
C VAL A 1096 -33.02 -60.97 -155.76
N THR A 1097 -34.25 -61.10 -156.26
CA THR A 1097 -34.69 -62.25 -157.07
C THR A 1097 -35.28 -61.81 -158.41
N THR A 1098 -35.22 -62.69 -159.41
CA THR A 1098 -35.87 -62.50 -160.72
C THR A 1098 -37.26 -63.13 -160.74
N ILE A 1099 -38.16 -62.50 -161.51
CA ILE A 1099 -39.60 -62.81 -161.57
C ILE A 1099 -39.86 -64.32 -161.67
N ASN A 1100 -40.69 -64.81 -160.73
CA ASN A 1100 -41.19 -66.17 -160.58
C ASN A 1100 -40.23 -67.22 -159.99
N THR A 1101 -39.17 -66.78 -159.29
CA THR A 1101 -38.37 -67.66 -158.42
C THR A 1101 -38.59 -67.28 -156.95
N PRO A 1102 -39.05 -68.19 -156.07
CA PRO A 1102 -39.08 -67.92 -154.64
C PRO A 1102 -37.67 -67.62 -154.13
N VAL A 1103 -37.52 -66.54 -153.38
CA VAL A 1103 -36.31 -66.24 -152.59
C VAL A 1103 -36.72 -66.11 -151.13
N THR A 1104 -35.90 -66.64 -150.24
CA THR A 1104 -36.04 -66.43 -148.79
C THR A 1104 -34.98 -65.40 -148.43
N VAL A 1105 -35.40 -64.27 -147.84
CA VAL A 1105 -34.50 -63.28 -147.23
C VAL A 1105 -34.18 -63.78 -145.83
#